data_AF-A0A4Y3TUH6-F1
#
_entry.id   AF-A0A4Y3TUH6-F1
#
_cell.length_a   1.000
_cell.length_b   1.000
_cell.length_c   1.000
_cell.angle_alpha   90.00
_cell.angle_beta   90.00
_cell.angle_gamma   90.00
#
_symmetry.space_group_name_H-M   'P 1'
#
loop_
_entity.id
_entity.type
_entity.pdbx_description
1 polymer ?
#
loop_
_entity_poly.entity_id
_entity_poly.type
_entity_poly.pdbx_seq_one_letter_code
_entity_poly.pdbx_strand_id
1 'polypeptide(L)'
;MPSTITSSPDFSARSLLRKAIVEAFRTPEAECVERLTPAASLSAEEERSTTAVATRLATALRARRNPGLVETLVQEFSLSSAEGVALMCMAEALLRIPDVATRDALIHDKIGESDWLAHVGRGKPLFANAAAWGLALTGRIVGDHDEKKLTGALMNFLERSSMPVVRRAVDAAMRLMGEQFVLGQTIEQARRNSAKLEEIGFAYSYDMLGEAAFTAQDAARYRQDYINAIHAIGSTAKGANVYERPGISIKLSALHPRYVRAQRERVMTELLAIVQDLTLLARSYDIGINIDAEETERLDLSLDLLEALCHTPGLEGWNGIGFVVQAYGKRAPYALDFIIDLARRTERRIMVRLVKGAYWDSEIKKAQVEGMTDFPVYTRKYHTDISYIACARKLLAARDVIFPQFATHNARTLATIYTLAGPDFEVGSYEFQCLHGMGETLYKQVVGSEKLNRPARIYAPVGTHETLLAYLVRRLLENGANSSFVNQIGDESIPLASLIENPIEVAQRYTPYGAPHAEIRKPADLFAPERTNSAGLDLADDRVLEDLRHSIAQAPQLWTAGAIINGETVTGAGSRVLNPSDQRDVVGSVTWSTPESVTKAADAAEKGAAEWAATPPARRAEILIKAAELLEESRPALMALLGREAGKSLPNSVAEVREAVDFLRYYGATIARDFNNATHKPLGIVTCISPWNFPLAIFIGQIAAALAAGNVVLAKPAEETPLIAAVAVGILHKAGVPTSALHLLPGAGEIGSAAVADSRVMGVMFTGSTTVAQIINRQLETRRTSTGQPVPFVAETGGQNAMIVDSSALTEQVVADVLASAFDSAGQRCSALRVLCVQDDCADHVLTMLRGAMQELRLGNPAELSCDVGPVITKEAADGITAHIEAFRQRGATVFSLSLTEACAHGSFVAPTLIEVNSIADIGPEVFGPVLHVLRYRREKLDDLLHAINATGYGLTFGLHTRLDSTVNTVLAQIDAGNLYVNRNTIGAVVGVQPFGGRGLSGTGPKAGGPLILRRLLSEVPRLDAAGHYAPSAVMTGWVDWLRGKGEAKAAEMAAACVRSSLLGEERALPGPVGEQNLYRLTPRGNVLCVATTRAGLFAQISLALAGGNTALVMAGPTLTEWMTALPDSLRRVIRPVADATTLPCAVLLAEEDNDAFRAARKALSEGNGPIVSAWLTGQALPSIENMLEEQSRSINTTAAGGNASLMTLA
;
A
#
# COMPACT_ATOMS: atom_id res chain seq x y z
N MET A 1 2.18 15.71 -34.20
CA MET A 1 2.83 15.61 -32.87
C MET A 1 4.33 15.91 -33.05
N PRO A 2 4.86 17.05 -32.58
CA PRO A 2 6.29 17.13 -32.31
C PRO A 2 6.57 16.41 -30.97
N SER A 3 7.15 15.21 -31.06
CA SER A 3 8.16 14.63 -30.15
C SER A 3 8.25 15.06 -28.66
N THR A 4 7.18 15.07 -27.85
CA THR A 4 7.30 15.26 -26.39
C THR A 4 6.63 14.12 -25.62
N ILE A 5 7.07 12.89 -25.89
CA ILE A 5 6.77 11.76 -25.01
C ILE A 5 8.01 11.60 -24.10
N THR A 6 7.89 12.12 -22.88
CA THR A 6 8.85 12.03 -21.76
C THR A 6 10.19 12.78 -21.93
N SER A 7 10.49 13.72 -21.01
CA SER A 7 11.77 14.47 -20.91
C SER A 7 12.95 13.63 -20.40
N SER A 8 12.87 12.31 -20.61
CA SER A 8 13.86 11.32 -20.21
C SER A 8 14.92 11.17 -21.30
N PRO A 9 16.22 11.09 -20.97
CA PRO A 9 17.22 10.70 -21.96
C PRO A 9 16.91 9.29 -22.46
N ASP A 10 16.96 9.09 -23.77
CA ASP A 10 16.78 7.77 -24.37
C ASP A 10 17.83 6.80 -23.82
N PHE A 11 17.43 5.55 -23.51
CA PHE A 11 18.38 4.52 -23.10
C PHE A 11 19.45 4.31 -24.18
N SER A 12 19.10 4.41 -25.47
CA SER A 12 20.02 4.39 -26.60
C SER A 12 21.11 5.47 -26.55
N ALA A 13 20.84 6.64 -25.94
CA ALA A 13 21.79 7.74 -25.75
C ALA A 13 22.69 7.57 -24.51
N ARG A 14 22.39 6.63 -23.61
CA ARG A 14 23.23 6.34 -22.43
C ARG A 14 24.57 5.74 -22.84
N SER A 15 25.62 6.02 -22.07
CA SER A 15 26.93 5.38 -22.24
C SER A 15 26.84 3.87 -22.01
N LEU A 16 27.80 3.10 -22.54
CA LEU A 16 27.80 1.63 -22.40
C LEU A 16 27.75 1.17 -20.93
N LEU A 17 28.46 1.88 -20.04
CA LEU A 17 28.46 1.58 -18.60
C LEU A 17 27.10 1.89 -17.96
N ARG A 18 26.46 2.99 -18.35
CA ARG A 18 25.09 3.33 -17.89
C ARG A 18 24.06 2.34 -18.40
N LYS A 19 24.20 1.85 -19.64
CA LYS A 19 23.35 0.79 -20.20
C LYS A 19 23.44 -0.49 -19.38
N ALA A 20 24.65 -0.93 -19.04
CA ALA A 20 24.86 -2.12 -18.22
C ALA A 20 24.22 -2.03 -16.82
N ILE A 21 24.20 -0.84 -16.22
CA ILE A 21 23.50 -0.60 -14.94
C ILE A 21 22.00 -0.80 -15.11
N VAL A 22 21.40 -0.15 -16.11
CA VAL A 22 19.96 -0.26 -16.37
C VAL A 22 19.57 -1.71 -16.73
N GLU A 23 20.39 -2.41 -17.51
CA GLU A 23 20.17 -3.82 -17.86
C GLU A 23 20.18 -4.76 -16.65
N ALA A 24 20.98 -4.44 -15.64
CA ALA A 24 21.14 -5.25 -14.43
C ALA A 24 20.07 -5.02 -13.35
N PHE A 25 19.11 -4.10 -13.58
CA PHE A 25 18.15 -3.66 -12.55
C PHE A 25 17.43 -4.82 -11.88
N ARG A 26 16.85 -5.74 -12.65
CA ARG A 26 16.04 -6.86 -12.16
C ARG A 26 16.48 -8.21 -12.73
N THR A 27 17.79 -8.37 -12.99
CA THR A 27 18.35 -9.65 -13.48
C THR A 27 17.99 -10.80 -12.52
N PRO A 28 17.74 -12.02 -13.01
CA PRO A 28 17.50 -13.17 -12.14
C PRO A 28 18.63 -13.38 -11.11
N GLU A 29 18.24 -13.67 -9.87
CA GLU A 29 19.17 -13.71 -8.74
C GLU A 29 20.31 -14.73 -8.91
N ALA A 30 20.00 -15.92 -9.43
CA ALA A 30 20.99 -16.97 -9.67
C ALA A 30 22.09 -16.54 -10.65
N GLU A 31 21.72 -15.86 -11.73
CA GLU A 31 22.66 -15.34 -12.72
C GLU A 31 23.60 -14.28 -12.11
N CYS A 32 23.06 -13.42 -11.24
CA CYS A 32 23.85 -12.44 -10.52
C CYS A 32 24.88 -13.12 -9.61
N VAL A 33 24.46 -14.11 -8.81
CA VAL A 33 25.34 -14.81 -7.87
C VAL A 33 26.43 -15.57 -8.60
N GLU A 34 26.09 -16.31 -9.65
CA GLU A 34 27.06 -17.03 -10.48
C GLU A 34 28.12 -16.08 -11.08
N ARG A 35 27.70 -14.94 -11.62
CA ARG A 35 28.60 -13.92 -12.19
C ARG A 35 29.54 -13.30 -11.15
N LEU A 36 29.06 -13.10 -9.92
CA LEU A 36 29.83 -12.47 -8.84
C LEU A 36 30.81 -13.42 -8.16
N THR A 37 30.51 -14.72 -8.16
CA THR A 37 31.25 -15.74 -7.41
C THR A 37 32.75 -15.76 -7.72
N PRO A 38 33.22 -15.70 -8.99
CA PRO A 38 34.65 -15.66 -9.26
C PRO A 38 35.38 -14.50 -8.59
N ALA A 39 34.76 -13.32 -8.52
CA ALA A 39 35.35 -12.14 -7.88
C ALA A 39 35.26 -12.20 -6.35
N ALA A 40 34.28 -12.92 -5.80
CA ALA A 40 34.13 -13.12 -4.35
C ALA A 40 34.97 -14.29 -3.79
N SER A 41 35.38 -15.22 -4.65
CA SER A 41 36.17 -16.39 -4.26
C SER A 41 37.52 -16.02 -3.65
N LEU A 42 37.93 -16.78 -2.65
CA LEU A 42 39.22 -16.69 -1.97
C LEU A 42 40.06 -17.93 -2.32
N SER A 43 41.37 -17.75 -2.49
CA SER A 43 42.32 -18.87 -2.50
C SER A 43 42.33 -19.57 -1.13
N ALA A 44 42.81 -20.81 -1.08
CA ALA A 44 42.89 -21.56 0.17
C ALA A 44 43.74 -20.86 1.25
N GLU A 45 44.74 -20.07 0.85
CA GLU A 45 45.55 -19.28 1.77
C GLU A 45 44.80 -18.04 2.29
N GLU A 46 44.18 -17.28 1.39
CA GLU A 46 43.32 -16.14 1.76
C GLU A 46 42.18 -16.58 2.68
N GLU A 47 41.56 -17.74 2.43
CA GLU A 47 40.47 -18.29 3.26
C GLU A 47 40.96 -18.62 4.67
N ARG A 48 42.11 -19.30 4.80
CA ARG A 48 42.72 -19.58 6.12
C ARG A 48 43.05 -18.31 6.89
N SER A 49 43.67 -17.34 6.22
CA SER A 49 44.03 -16.04 6.82
C SER A 49 42.80 -15.26 7.26
N THR A 50 41.79 -15.18 6.37
CA THR A 50 40.49 -14.55 6.65
C THR A 50 39.81 -15.18 7.85
N THR A 51 39.74 -16.50 7.90
CA THR A 51 39.11 -17.25 8.99
C THR A 51 39.84 -16.99 10.32
N ALA A 52 41.17 -16.96 10.32
CA ALA A 52 41.96 -16.66 11.52
C ALA A 52 41.69 -15.23 12.03
N VAL A 53 41.68 -14.23 11.14
CA VAL A 53 41.39 -12.83 11.51
C VAL A 53 39.95 -12.69 12.00
N ALA A 54 38.97 -13.26 11.29
CA ALA A 54 37.56 -13.23 11.66
C ALA A 54 37.34 -13.88 13.03
N THR A 55 37.94 -15.05 13.28
CA THR A 55 37.88 -15.75 14.57
C THR A 55 38.45 -14.88 15.69
N ARG A 56 39.61 -14.26 15.47
CA ARG A 56 40.23 -13.38 16.46
C ARG A 56 39.33 -12.19 16.80
N LEU A 57 38.77 -11.53 15.79
CA LEU A 57 37.88 -10.39 15.97
C LEU A 57 36.58 -10.79 16.67
N ALA A 58 35.92 -11.85 16.23
CA ALA A 58 34.67 -12.34 16.81
C ALA A 58 34.88 -12.82 18.26
N THR A 59 36.00 -13.48 18.56
CA THR A 59 36.36 -13.88 19.92
C THR A 59 36.59 -12.67 20.82
N ALA A 60 37.32 -11.66 20.33
CA ALA A 60 37.55 -10.43 21.09
C ALA A 60 36.26 -9.65 21.35
N LEU A 61 35.36 -9.61 20.36
CA LEU A 61 34.02 -9.01 20.50
C LEU A 61 33.20 -9.71 21.59
N ARG A 62 33.12 -11.05 21.54
CA ARG A 62 32.37 -11.84 22.52
C ARG A 62 32.97 -11.73 23.93
N ALA A 63 34.29 -11.73 24.06
CA ALA A 63 34.97 -11.67 25.36
C ALA A 63 34.98 -10.27 26.02
N ARG A 64 34.96 -9.19 25.25
CA ARG A 64 35.02 -7.80 25.76
C ARG A 64 33.66 -7.12 25.80
N ARG A 65 32.60 -7.92 25.83
CA ARG A 65 31.25 -7.42 25.77
C ARG A 65 30.85 -6.82 27.11
N ASN A 66 30.82 -5.49 27.17
CA ASN A 66 30.10 -4.74 28.19
C ASN A 66 28.84 -4.21 27.52
N PRO A 67 27.72 -4.95 27.55
CA PRO A 67 26.51 -4.49 26.89
C PRO A 67 26.08 -3.17 27.53
N GLY A 68 25.88 -2.15 26.69
CA GLY A 68 25.28 -0.89 27.13
C GLY A 68 23.82 -1.11 27.53
N LEU A 69 23.22 -0.16 28.26
CA LEU A 69 21.84 -0.26 28.76
C LEU A 69 20.82 -0.60 27.65
N VAL A 70 21.00 -0.04 26.45
CA VAL A 70 20.17 -0.32 25.27
C VAL A 70 20.45 -1.71 24.71
N GLU A 71 21.70 -2.13 24.55
CA GLU A 71 22.04 -3.47 24.03
C GLU A 71 21.51 -4.56 24.96
N THR A 72 21.59 -4.36 26.28
CA THR A 72 20.96 -5.22 27.28
C THR A 72 19.45 -5.28 27.09
N LEU A 73 18.78 -4.13 26.90
CA LEU A 73 17.35 -4.05 26.66
C LEU A 73 16.95 -4.75 25.34
N VAL A 74 17.73 -4.56 24.26
CA VAL A 74 17.55 -5.20 22.96
C VAL A 74 17.67 -6.72 23.01
N GLN A 75 18.59 -7.23 23.84
CA GLN A 75 18.78 -8.66 24.03
C GLN A 75 17.75 -9.28 24.98
N GLU A 76 17.43 -8.58 26.06
CA GLU A 76 16.48 -9.04 27.09
C GLU A 76 15.06 -9.07 26.53
N PHE A 77 14.71 -8.14 25.65
CA PHE A 77 13.43 -8.11 24.93
C PHE A 77 13.47 -8.76 23.54
N SER A 78 14.59 -9.38 23.13
CA SER A 78 14.83 -9.90 21.78
C SER A 78 14.14 -9.06 20.70
N LEU A 79 14.76 -8.02 20.15
CA LEU A 79 14.13 -7.13 19.13
C LEU A 79 13.56 -7.82 17.88
N SER A 80 13.78 -9.13 17.70
CA SER A 80 13.10 -9.96 16.71
C SER A 80 11.71 -10.47 17.14
N SER A 81 11.33 -10.23 18.40
CA SER A 81 9.99 -10.45 18.93
C SER A 81 9.10 -9.26 18.62
N ALA A 82 7.81 -9.50 18.42
CA ALA A 82 6.82 -8.43 18.26
C ALA A 82 6.83 -7.45 19.45
N GLU A 83 7.23 -7.92 20.63
CA GLU A 83 7.29 -7.18 21.90
C GLU A 83 8.44 -6.15 21.91
N GLY A 84 9.63 -6.53 21.46
CA GLY A 84 10.77 -5.62 21.37
C GLY A 84 10.54 -4.49 20.35
N VAL A 85 9.93 -4.82 19.21
CA VAL A 85 9.50 -3.81 18.22
C VAL A 85 8.40 -2.91 18.81
N ALA A 86 7.41 -3.48 19.50
CA ALA A 86 6.31 -2.73 20.12
C ALA A 86 6.80 -1.76 21.21
N LEU A 87 7.75 -2.17 22.05
CA LEU A 87 8.35 -1.33 23.09
C LEU A 87 9.07 -0.11 22.49
N MET A 88 9.78 -0.31 21.39
CA MET A 88 10.50 0.77 20.69
C MET A 88 9.56 1.68 19.91
N CYS A 89 8.53 1.13 19.26
CA CYS A 89 7.47 1.92 18.61
C CYS A 89 6.68 2.74 19.65
N MET A 90 6.43 2.17 20.83
CA MET A 90 5.82 2.87 21.96
C MET A 90 6.70 4.03 22.41
N ALA A 91 8.00 3.77 22.61
CA ALA A 91 8.94 4.80 22.99
C ALA A 91 8.92 5.93 21.94
N GLU A 92 9.17 5.63 20.67
CA GLU A 92 9.16 6.61 19.58
C GLU A 92 7.88 7.46 19.55
N ALA A 93 6.72 6.82 19.63
CA ALA A 93 5.45 7.53 19.58
C ALA A 93 5.22 8.39 20.84
N LEU A 94 5.64 7.97 22.04
CA LEU A 94 5.44 8.77 23.27
C LEU A 94 6.17 10.11 23.29
N LEU A 95 7.33 10.22 22.61
CA LEU A 95 8.05 11.49 22.50
C LEU A 95 7.48 12.42 21.43
N ARG A 96 6.72 11.89 20.47
CA ARG A 96 6.18 12.63 19.33
C ARG A 96 4.75 13.08 19.53
N ILE A 97 3.95 12.29 20.26
CA ILE A 97 2.56 12.61 20.53
C ILE A 97 2.50 13.87 21.41
N PRO A 98 1.94 14.99 20.92
CA PRO A 98 1.91 16.25 21.64
C PRO A 98 0.92 16.22 22.81
N ASP A 99 -0.17 15.46 22.70
CA ASP A 99 -1.26 15.46 23.67
C ASP A 99 -1.14 14.33 24.70
N VAL A 100 -1.64 14.62 25.90
CA VAL A 100 -1.53 13.71 27.05
C VAL A 100 -2.42 12.47 26.92
N ALA A 101 -3.62 12.62 26.34
CA ALA A 101 -4.61 11.54 26.30
C ALA A 101 -4.16 10.41 25.37
N THR A 102 -3.67 10.75 24.18
CA THR A 102 -3.14 9.80 23.19
C THR A 102 -1.86 9.13 23.70
N ARG A 103 -0.99 9.86 24.43
CA ARG A 103 0.15 9.26 25.13
C ARG A 103 -0.27 8.23 26.17
N ASP A 104 -1.25 8.57 27.00
CA ASP A 104 -1.76 7.65 28.03
C ASP A 104 -2.44 6.42 27.41
N ALA A 105 -3.18 6.60 26.31
CA ALA A 105 -3.76 5.50 25.54
C ALA A 105 -2.68 4.58 24.96
N LEU A 106 -1.60 5.14 24.40
CA LEU A 106 -0.47 4.34 23.90
C LEU A 106 0.20 3.52 25.01
N ILE A 107 0.43 4.14 26.18
CA ILE A 107 1.00 3.44 27.35
C ILE A 107 0.08 2.30 27.77
N HIS A 108 -1.23 2.56 27.86
CA HIS A 108 -2.20 1.54 28.22
C HIS A 108 -2.26 0.39 27.20
N ASP A 109 -2.31 0.68 25.90
CA ASP A 109 -2.37 -0.31 24.83
C ASP A 109 -1.16 -1.27 24.86
N LYS A 110 0.03 -0.73 25.13
CA LYS A 110 1.27 -1.50 25.04
C LYS A 110 1.70 -2.12 26.37
N ILE A 111 1.30 -1.55 27.52
CA ILE A 111 1.66 -2.05 28.86
C ILE A 111 0.50 -2.78 29.55
N GLY A 112 -0.76 -2.34 29.36
CA GLY A 112 -1.93 -2.74 30.15
C GLY A 112 -2.73 -3.95 29.67
N GLU A 113 -2.72 -4.28 28.37
CA GLU A 113 -3.48 -5.44 27.81
C GLU A 113 -2.64 -6.71 27.60
N SER A 114 -1.31 -6.60 27.60
CA SER A 114 -0.44 -7.76 27.42
C SER A 114 -0.52 -8.66 28.65
N ASP A 115 -0.88 -9.92 28.47
CA ASP A 115 -0.72 -10.98 29.48
C ASP A 115 0.78 -11.27 29.68
N TRP A 116 1.50 -10.31 30.27
CA TRP A 116 2.93 -10.37 30.62
C TRP A 116 3.26 -11.65 31.42
N LEU A 117 2.24 -12.25 32.06
CA LEU A 117 2.34 -13.42 32.92
C LEU A 117 2.17 -14.75 32.18
N ALA A 118 1.43 -14.83 31.08
CA ALA A 118 1.23 -16.07 30.33
C ALA A 118 2.50 -16.59 29.63
N HIS A 119 3.50 -15.73 29.42
CA HIS A 119 4.75 -16.07 28.71
C HIS A 119 5.92 -16.39 29.65
N VAL A 120 5.69 -16.49 30.97
CA VAL A 120 6.68 -16.91 31.98
C VAL A 120 6.87 -18.44 31.99
N GLY A 121 6.86 -19.05 30.81
CA GLY A 121 6.97 -20.49 30.59
C GLY A 121 8.36 -20.92 30.13
N ARG A 122 9.15 -21.44 31.07
CA ARG A 122 10.43 -22.20 30.92
C ARG A 122 11.75 -21.40 30.95
N GLY A 123 12.20 -21.09 32.17
CA GLY A 123 13.55 -21.52 32.58
C GLY A 123 14.66 -20.48 32.76
N LYS A 124 14.45 -19.17 32.56
CA LYS A 124 15.43 -18.15 32.95
C LYS A 124 14.78 -16.97 33.70
N PRO A 125 15.38 -16.44 34.79
CA PRO A 125 14.79 -15.35 35.57
C PRO A 125 14.78 -14.03 34.79
N LEU A 126 13.68 -13.29 34.87
CA LEU A 126 13.36 -12.12 34.04
C LEU A 126 14.01 -10.79 34.49
N PHE A 127 14.73 -10.76 35.63
CA PHE A 127 15.33 -9.53 36.18
C PHE A 127 16.60 -9.80 37.01
N ALA A 128 17.59 -10.48 36.43
CA ALA A 128 18.86 -10.76 37.10
C ALA A 128 19.67 -9.49 37.46
N ASN A 129 19.28 -8.30 36.96
CA ASN A 129 19.93 -7.02 37.25
C ASN A 129 18.95 -5.91 37.69
N ALA A 130 17.98 -6.23 38.56
CA ALA A 130 17.17 -5.21 39.25
C ALA A 130 18.03 -4.16 40.02
N ALA A 131 19.27 -4.50 40.37
CA ALA A 131 20.26 -3.58 40.92
C ALA A 131 20.59 -2.41 39.98
N ALA A 132 20.57 -2.59 38.65
CA ALA A 132 20.86 -1.53 37.68
C ALA A 132 19.73 -0.48 37.61
N TRP A 133 18.48 -0.91 37.65
CA TRP A 133 17.31 -0.04 37.72
C TRP A 133 17.21 0.68 39.08
N GLY A 134 17.50 -0.02 40.18
CA GLY A 134 17.56 0.57 41.52
C GLY A 134 18.65 1.63 41.67
N LEU A 135 19.83 1.40 41.08
CA LEU A 135 20.95 2.34 41.11
C LEU A 135 20.64 3.62 40.31
N ALA A 136 20.02 3.46 39.12
CA ALA A 136 19.67 4.56 38.23
C ALA A 136 18.53 5.44 38.77
N LEU A 137 17.58 4.86 39.52
CA LEU A 137 16.42 5.58 40.08
C LEU A 137 16.65 6.14 41.50
N THR A 138 17.53 5.54 42.32
CA THR A 138 17.61 5.88 43.76
C THR A 138 19.00 6.21 44.29
N GLY A 139 20.08 6.00 43.50
CA GLY A 139 21.44 6.37 43.89
C GLY A 139 22.01 5.63 45.11
N ARG A 140 21.39 4.53 45.57
CA ARG A 140 21.90 3.68 46.67
C ARG A 140 21.86 2.20 46.32
N ILE A 141 22.89 1.48 46.77
CA ILE A 141 23.01 0.02 46.63
C ILE A 141 22.07 -0.63 47.65
N VAL A 142 21.09 -1.40 47.18
CA VAL A 142 20.24 -2.26 48.01
C VAL A 142 20.74 -3.70 47.87
N GLY A 143 21.03 -4.35 48.99
CA GLY A 143 21.57 -5.71 49.07
C GLY A 143 20.54 -6.83 48.99
N ASP A 144 21.09 -8.02 48.75
CA ASP A 144 20.55 -9.38 48.53
C ASP A 144 19.03 -9.66 48.44
N HIS A 145 18.70 -10.18 47.24
CA HIS A 145 17.61 -10.99 46.72
C HIS A 145 16.37 -11.33 47.59
N ASP A 146 15.22 -10.88 47.10
CA ASP A 146 13.95 -11.63 47.15
C ASP A 146 13.12 -11.27 45.90
N GLU A 147 13.34 -12.01 44.81
CA GLU A 147 12.84 -11.68 43.46
C GLU A 147 11.31 -11.64 43.38
N LYS A 148 10.61 -12.43 44.19
CA LYS A 148 9.14 -12.38 44.29
C LYS A 148 8.62 -11.06 44.89
N LYS A 149 9.42 -10.38 45.73
CA LYS A 149 9.05 -9.06 46.28
C LYS A 149 9.28 -7.92 45.29
N LEU A 150 10.23 -8.03 44.37
CA LEU A 150 10.54 -6.98 43.39
C LEU A 150 9.53 -6.93 42.24
N THR A 151 9.15 -8.08 41.69
CA THR A 151 8.06 -8.17 40.69
C THR A 151 6.72 -7.77 41.32
N GLY A 152 6.49 -8.20 42.56
CA GLY A 152 5.35 -7.76 43.36
C GLY A 152 5.38 -6.26 43.70
N ALA A 153 6.55 -5.66 43.90
CA ALA A 153 6.71 -4.23 44.19
C ALA A 153 6.57 -3.36 42.93
N LEU A 154 7.01 -3.83 41.76
CA LEU A 154 6.83 -3.14 40.48
C LEU A 154 5.37 -3.21 40.04
N MET A 155 4.71 -4.37 40.17
CA MET A 155 3.28 -4.50 39.90
C MET A 155 2.46 -3.69 40.91
N ASN A 156 2.79 -3.72 42.21
CA ASN A 156 2.20 -2.79 43.18
C ASN A 156 2.55 -1.33 42.89
N PHE A 157 3.68 -1.01 42.27
CA PHE A 157 4.04 0.37 41.89
C PHE A 157 3.25 0.81 40.66
N LEU A 158 3.05 -0.04 39.66
CA LEU A 158 2.21 0.24 38.50
C LEU A 158 0.72 0.31 38.87
N GLU A 159 0.27 -0.51 39.82
CA GLU A 159 -1.10 -0.49 40.36
C GLU A 159 -1.35 0.64 41.37
N ARG A 160 -0.33 1.13 42.10
CA ARG A 160 -0.47 2.18 43.14
C ARG A 160 0.08 3.54 42.75
N SER A 161 0.82 3.65 41.65
CA SER A 161 1.34 4.93 41.15
C SER A 161 0.39 5.53 40.13
N SER A 162 0.12 6.83 40.28
CA SER A 162 -0.66 7.57 39.30
C SER A 162 0.05 7.57 37.93
N MET A 163 -0.68 7.45 36.82
CA MET A 163 -0.17 7.56 35.43
C MET A 163 0.88 8.66 35.18
N PRO A 164 0.80 9.86 35.80
CA PRO A 164 1.85 10.88 35.70
C PRO A 164 3.27 10.43 36.13
N VAL A 165 3.38 9.47 37.05
CA VAL A 165 4.66 8.95 37.54
C VAL A 165 5.26 7.96 36.52
N VAL A 166 4.43 7.06 35.97
CA VAL A 166 4.83 6.13 34.89
C VAL A 166 5.32 6.93 33.68
N ARG A 167 4.57 7.97 33.29
CA ARG A 167 4.93 8.87 32.20
C ARG A 167 6.30 9.52 32.39
N ARG A 168 6.58 10.10 33.56
CA ARG A 168 7.88 10.72 33.86
C ARG A 168 9.02 9.71 33.84
N ALA A 169 8.78 8.48 34.29
CA ALA A 169 9.79 7.43 34.25
C ALA A 169 10.12 7.00 32.81
N VAL A 170 9.11 6.83 31.95
CA VAL A 170 9.30 6.52 30.53
C VAL A 170 10.00 7.67 29.80
N ASP A 171 9.57 8.92 30.01
CA ASP A 171 10.21 10.11 29.41
C ASP A 171 11.70 10.23 29.80
N ALA A 172 12.05 9.92 31.05
CA ALA A 172 13.43 9.95 31.52
C ALA A 172 14.27 8.83 30.89
N ALA A 173 13.76 7.61 30.83
CA ALA A 173 14.42 6.47 30.19
C ALA A 173 14.66 6.73 28.69
N MET A 174 13.69 7.35 28.04
CA MET A 174 13.76 7.71 26.62
C MET A 174 14.80 8.77 26.30
N ARG A 175 14.91 9.82 27.13
CA ARG A 175 15.98 10.82 26.97
C ARG A 175 17.37 10.20 27.15
N LEU A 176 17.51 9.29 28.12
CA LEU A 176 18.75 8.52 28.32
C LEU A 176 19.09 7.63 27.12
N MET A 177 18.09 7.04 26.46
CA MET A 177 18.31 6.25 25.23
C MET A 177 18.67 7.12 24.03
N GLY A 178 18.05 8.29 23.88
CA GLY A 178 18.35 9.25 22.80
C GLY A 178 19.83 9.68 22.76
N GLU A 179 20.45 9.83 23.92
CA GLU A 179 21.88 10.17 24.05
C GLU A 179 22.83 9.07 23.53
N GLN A 180 22.39 7.82 23.36
CA GLN A 180 23.21 6.74 22.80
C GLN A 180 23.13 6.60 21.28
N PHE A 181 22.07 7.12 20.65
CA PHE A 181 21.84 6.96 19.21
C PHE A 181 22.25 8.17 18.37
N VAL A 182 22.32 9.36 18.97
CA VAL A 182 22.99 10.52 18.37
C VAL A 182 24.28 10.82 19.09
N LEU A 183 25.31 11.20 18.34
CA LEU A 183 26.57 11.67 18.92
C LEU A 183 26.40 13.02 19.62
N GLY A 184 25.41 13.81 19.21
CA GLY A 184 25.00 15.05 19.83
C GLY A 184 23.73 15.61 19.20
N GLN A 185 23.01 16.46 19.93
CA GLN A 185 21.79 17.11 19.40
C GLN A 185 22.10 18.23 18.40
N THR A 186 23.33 18.76 18.46
CA THR A 186 23.87 19.78 17.57
C THR A 186 25.23 19.33 17.05
N ILE A 187 25.64 19.88 15.90
CA ILE A 187 26.93 19.54 15.29
C ILE A 187 28.11 19.94 16.19
N GLU A 188 28.00 21.04 16.93
CA GLU A 188 29.00 21.50 17.89
C GLU A 188 29.14 20.55 19.08
N GLN A 189 28.03 19.97 19.54
CA GLN A 189 28.06 18.92 20.58
C GLN A 189 28.68 17.64 20.02
N ALA A 190 28.28 17.22 18.82
CA ALA A 190 28.82 16.03 18.18
C ALA A 190 30.34 16.15 18.00
N ARG A 191 30.85 17.29 17.50
CA ARG A 191 32.29 17.57 17.38
C ARG A 191 33.05 17.45 18.70
N ARG A 192 32.49 17.96 19.80
CA ARG A 192 33.11 17.84 21.14
C ARG A 192 33.18 16.39 21.59
N ASN A 193 32.13 15.60 21.30
CA ASN A 193 32.07 14.19 21.67
C ASN A 193 32.97 13.30 20.80
N SER A 194 33.29 13.72 19.57
CA SER A 194 34.17 13.02 18.64
C SER A 194 35.64 12.95 19.08
N ALA A 195 36.13 13.98 19.78
CA ALA A 195 37.57 14.20 20.03
C ALA A 195 38.30 12.98 20.61
N LYS A 196 37.70 12.25 21.55
CA LYS A 196 38.32 11.09 22.21
C LYS A 196 38.65 9.94 21.26
N LEU A 197 37.79 9.68 20.26
CA LEU A 197 38.04 8.61 19.30
C LEU A 197 38.93 9.09 18.14
N GLU A 198 38.89 10.39 17.81
CA GLU A 198 39.84 10.99 16.86
C GLU A 198 41.29 10.85 17.34
N GLU A 199 41.54 11.05 18.64
CA GLU A 199 42.88 10.92 19.26
C GLU A 199 43.49 9.52 19.10
N ILE A 200 42.68 8.47 19.00
CA ILE A 200 43.14 7.08 18.80
C ILE A 200 43.07 6.62 17.35
N GLY A 201 42.82 7.53 16.39
CA GLY A 201 42.91 7.27 14.96
C GLY A 201 41.58 7.01 14.23
N PHE A 202 40.43 7.26 14.85
CA PHE A 202 39.15 7.28 14.12
C PHE A 202 38.96 8.61 13.38
N ALA A 203 38.18 8.57 12.30
CA ALA A 203 37.64 9.77 11.65
C ALA A 203 36.11 9.80 11.80
N TYR A 204 35.46 10.88 11.39
CA TYR A 204 34.00 11.01 11.43
C TYR A 204 33.40 11.40 10.08
N SER A 205 32.17 10.94 9.83
CA SER A 205 31.25 11.47 8.82
C SER A 205 29.92 11.76 9.52
N TYR A 206 29.52 13.03 9.58
CA TYR A 206 28.30 13.41 10.32
C TYR A 206 27.07 13.26 9.43
N ASP A 207 26.03 12.63 9.97
CA ASP A 207 24.71 12.48 9.37
C ASP A 207 23.72 13.39 10.08
N MET A 208 23.23 14.39 9.37
CA MET A 208 22.31 15.38 9.95
C MET A 208 20.86 14.89 10.07
N LEU A 209 20.61 13.59 9.81
CA LEU A 209 19.31 12.90 9.93
C LEU A 209 18.18 13.43 9.04
N GLY A 210 18.41 14.49 8.27
CA GLY A 210 17.45 14.99 7.29
C GLY A 210 17.25 14.01 6.14
N GLU A 211 15.99 13.69 5.86
CA GLU A 211 15.56 12.87 4.72
C GLU A 211 14.13 13.21 4.32
N ALA A 212 13.76 12.80 3.09
CA ALA A 212 12.40 12.88 2.56
C ALA A 212 11.72 14.24 2.79
N ALA A 213 12.24 15.31 2.18
CA ALA A 213 11.53 16.58 2.16
C ALA A 213 10.16 16.39 1.47
N PHE A 214 9.10 16.90 2.08
CA PHE A 214 7.76 16.91 1.48
C PHE A 214 7.40 18.26 0.88
N THR A 215 8.03 19.32 1.39
CA THR A 215 7.78 20.70 0.98
C THR A 215 9.07 21.39 0.54
N ALA A 216 8.98 22.43 -0.28
CA ALA A 216 10.10 23.31 -0.57
C ALA A 216 10.72 23.91 0.71
N GLN A 217 9.90 24.16 1.74
CA GLN A 217 10.36 24.68 3.04
C GLN A 217 11.20 23.65 3.81
N ASP A 218 10.82 22.37 3.79
CA ASP A 218 11.65 21.30 4.37
C ASP A 218 12.99 21.21 3.67
N ALA A 219 12.99 21.23 2.33
CA ALA A 219 14.21 21.20 1.54
C ALA A 219 15.13 22.39 1.83
N ALA A 220 14.56 23.59 1.97
CA ALA A 220 15.30 24.80 2.34
C ALA A 220 15.87 24.71 3.77
N ARG A 221 15.11 24.18 4.74
CA ARG A 221 15.57 23.94 6.11
C ARG A 221 16.76 22.97 6.11
N TYR A 222 16.61 21.81 5.48
CA TYR A 222 17.68 20.80 5.43
C TYR A 222 18.93 21.32 4.71
N ARG A 223 18.77 22.08 3.61
CA ARG A 223 19.89 22.78 2.96
C ARG A 223 20.63 23.67 3.96
N GLN A 224 19.92 24.47 4.75
CA GLN A 224 20.54 25.34 5.74
C GLN A 224 21.23 24.55 6.86
N ASP A 225 20.63 23.44 7.31
CA ASP A 225 21.24 22.56 8.31
C ASP A 225 22.55 21.96 7.80
N TYR A 226 22.61 21.54 6.53
CA TYR A 226 23.85 21.08 5.92
C TYR A 226 24.89 22.20 5.78
N ILE A 227 24.50 23.42 5.39
CA ILE A 227 25.41 24.57 5.34
C ILE A 227 26.04 24.83 6.72
N ASN A 228 25.20 24.89 7.76
CA ASN A 228 25.64 25.12 9.14
C ASN A 228 26.61 24.01 9.59
N ALA A 229 26.26 22.75 9.31
CA ALA A 229 27.10 21.61 9.63
C ALA A 229 28.45 21.64 8.90
N ILE A 230 28.48 21.96 7.61
CA ILE A 230 29.72 22.07 6.82
C ILE A 230 30.65 23.14 7.42
N HIS A 231 30.13 24.31 7.79
CA HIS A 231 30.92 25.35 8.45
C HIS A 231 31.47 24.89 9.82
N ALA A 232 30.65 24.24 10.64
CA ALA A 232 31.07 23.76 11.97
C ALA A 232 32.12 22.64 11.89
N ILE A 233 31.95 21.70 10.95
CA ILE A 233 32.90 20.61 10.70
C ILE A 233 34.21 21.19 10.15
N GLY A 234 34.12 22.01 9.09
CA GLY A 234 35.27 22.55 8.37
C GLY A 234 36.14 23.48 9.22
N SER A 235 35.55 24.36 10.02
CA SER A 235 36.28 25.30 10.89
C SER A 235 37.11 24.61 11.99
N THR A 236 36.79 23.36 12.32
CA THR A 236 37.47 22.59 13.37
C THR A 236 38.12 21.31 12.82
N ALA A 237 38.18 21.16 11.50
CA ALA A 237 38.73 19.98 10.84
C ALA A 237 40.26 19.92 11.05
N LYS A 238 40.74 18.75 11.47
CA LYS A 238 42.17 18.43 11.61
C LYS A 238 42.51 17.30 10.63
N GLY A 239 43.74 17.28 10.14
CA GLY A 239 44.21 16.28 9.17
C GLY A 239 44.78 16.93 7.91
N ALA A 240 45.65 16.21 7.20
CA ALA A 240 46.36 16.76 6.04
C ALA A 240 45.48 16.90 4.78
N ASN A 241 44.42 16.10 4.67
CA ASN A 241 43.59 15.97 3.48
C ASN A 241 42.18 15.44 3.84
N VAL A 242 41.30 15.33 2.83
CA VAL A 242 39.92 14.80 2.95
C VAL A 242 39.80 13.39 3.54
N TYR A 243 40.85 12.56 3.48
CA TYR A 243 40.83 11.19 4.00
C TYR A 243 41.03 11.16 5.51
N GLU A 244 41.79 12.09 6.06
CA GLU A 244 42.00 12.20 7.52
C GLU A 244 40.97 13.11 8.18
N ARG A 245 40.54 14.16 7.47
CA ARG A 245 39.58 15.13 7.99
C ARG A 245 38.20 14.52 8.19
N PRO A 246 37.41 15.05 9.14
CA PRO A 246 35.99 14.71 9.22
C PRO A 246 35.28 15.12 7.93
N GLY A 247 34.16 14.47 7.65
CA GLY A 247 33.28 14.81 6.52
C GLY A 247 31.81 14.87 6.94
N ILE A 248 30.94 15.05 5.96
CA ILE A 248 29.48 15.07 6.14
C ILE A 248 28.83 14.09 5.16
N SER A 249 27.70 13.52 5.55
CA SER A 249 26.82 12.73 4.70
C SER A 249 25.53 13.49 4.44
N ILE A 250 25.11 13.56 3.17
CA ILE A 250 23.88 14.21 2.74
C ILE A 250 22.96 13.21 2.05
N LYS A 251 21.64 13.40 2.16
CA LYS A 251 20.63 12.64 1.42
C LYS A 251 19.97 13.55 0.39
N LEU A 252 19.81 13.06 -0.83
CA LEU A 252 19.27 13.85 -1.93
C LEU A 252 17.78 14.12 -1.74
N SER A 253 17.05 13.16 -1.15
CA SER A 253 15.63 13.35 -0.79
C SER A 253 15.40 14.47 0.23
N ALA A 254 16.38 14.81 1.07
CA ALA A 254 16.28 15.92 2.00
C ALA A 254 16.36 17.29 1.31
N LEU A 255 16.92 17.35 0.10
CA LEU A 255 17.25 18.60 -0.58
C LEU A 255 16.26 18.96 -1.70
N HIS A 256 15.29 18.09 -1.99
CA HIS A 256 14.27 18.37 -2.99
C HIS A 256 13.00 17.54 -2.74
N PRO A 257 11.81 18.17 -2.68
CA PRO A 257 10.60 17.47 -2.30
C PRO A 257 10.11 16.45 -3.34
N ARG A 258 10.56 16.60 -4.59
CA ARG A 258 10.23 15.68 -5.69
C ARG A 258 11.46 14.97 -6.25
N TYR A 259 12.32 14.43 -5.38
CA TYR A 259 13.46 13.61 -5.78
C TYR A 259 13.02 12.21 -6.25
N VAL A 260 12.47 12.15 -7.46
CA VAL A 260 11.95 10.94 -8.11
C VAL A 260 12.21 10.97 -9.62
N ARG A 261 12.32 9.80 -10.26
CA ARG A 261 12.65 9.68 -11.68
C ARG A 261 11.67 10.41 -12.61
N ALA A 262 10.39 10.45 -12.24
CA ALA A 262 9.34 11.18 -12.96
C ALA A 262 9.59 12.69 -13.05
N GLN A 263 10.30 13.26 -12.07
CA GLN A 263 10.59 14.69 -11.95
C GLN A 263 12.06 14.99 -12.26
N ARG A 264 12.69 14.16 -13.11
CA ARG A 264 14.12 14.26 -13.46
C ARG A 264 14.53 15.66 -13.88
N GLU A 265 13.73 16.33 -14.71
CA GLU A 265 14.02 17.70 -15.16
C GLU A 265 14.21 18.65 -13.96
N ARG A 266 13.22 18.70 -13.05
CA ARG A 266 13.29 19.48 -11.81
C ARG A 266 14.52 19.13 -11.00
N VAL A 267 14.81 17.84 -10.85
CA VAL A 267 15.99 17.39 -10.10
C VAL A 267 17.28 17.91 -10.73
N MET A 268 17.41 17.86 -12.05
CA MET A 268 18.63 18.33 -12.72
C MET A 268 18.73 19.87 -12.75
N THR A 269 17.62 20.60 -12.68
CA THR A 269 17.62 22.08 -12.70
C THR A 269 17.62 22.73 -11.31
N GLU A 270 16.96 22.11 -10.34
CA GLU A 270 16.74 22.64 -8.98
C GLU A 270 17.70 21.99 -7.98
N LEU A 271 17.70 20.65 -7.87
CA LEU A 271 18.50 19.93 -6.87
C LEU A 271 20.00 19.95 -7.18
N LEU A 272 20.40 19.80 -8.45
CA LEU A 272 21.81 19.80 -8.83
C LEU A 272 22.54 21.06 -8.35
N ALA A 273 21.94 22.24 -8.53
CA ALA A 273 22.52 23.50 -8.11
C ALA A 273 22.76 23.54 -6.58
N ILE A 274 21.81 23.02 -5.79
CA ILE A 274 21.96 22.93 -4.33
C ILE A 274 23.13 22.03 -3.95
N VAL A 275 23.24 20.86 -4.59
CA VAL A 275 24.33 19.91 -4.31
C VAL A 275 25.70 20.49 -4.73
N GLN A 276 25.76 21.21 -5.85
CA GLN A 276 26.95 21.93 -6.29
C GLN A 276 27.40 22.98 -5.25
N ASP A 277 26.47 23.79 -4.73
CA ASP A 277 26.77 24.79 -3.70
C ASP A 277 27.34 24.16 -2.43
N LEU A 278 26.70 23.11 -1.91
CA LEU A 278 27.15 22.40 -0.71
C LEU A 278 28.54 21.77 -0.93
N THR A 279 28.79 21.25 -2.13
CA THR A 279 30.07 20.61 -2.49
C THR A 279 31.20 21.62 -2.63
N LEU A 280 30.93 22.79 -3.24
CA LEU A 280 31.89 23.90 -3.31
C LEU A 280 32.21 24.45 -1.91
N LEU A 281 31.21 24.50 -1.03
CA LEU A 281 31.41 24.89 0.37
C LEU A 281 32.30 23.86 1.11
N ALA A 282 32.02 22.56 0.95
CA ALA A 282 32.85 21.50 1.52
C ALA A 282 34.30 21.55 1.00
N ARG A 283 34.49 21.86 -0.29
CA ARG A 283 35.82 22.09 -0.88
C ARG A 283 36.55 23.25 -0.21
N SER A 284 35.88 24.34 0.12
CA SER A 284 36.53 25.52 0.75
C SER A 284 37.20 25.18 2.10
N TYR A 285 36.71 24.14 2.78
CA TYR A 285 37.29 23.59 4.00
C TYR A 285 38.12 22.32 3.77
N ASP A 286 38.14 21.82 2.54
CA ASP A 286 38.77 20.57 2.13
C ASP A 286 38.39 19.41 3.06
N ILE A 287 37.07 19.21 3.21
CA ILE A 287 36.44 18.10 3.96
C ILE A 287 35.63 17.21 3.02
N GLY A 288 35.47 15.92 3.35
CA GLY A 288 34.65 15.03 2.51
C GLY A 288 33.14 15.35 2.58
N ILE A 289 32.44 15.26 1.45
CA ILE A 289 30.97 15.31 1.35
C ILE A 289 30.47 14.05 0.64
N ASN A 290 29.70 13.23 1.34
CA ASN A 290 29.25 11.94 0.84
C ASN A 290 27.74 11.96 0.52
N ILE A 291 27.39 11.60 -0.71
CA ILE A 291 26.00 11.42 -1.12
C ILE A 291 25.54 10.01 -0.72
N ASP A 292 24.62 9.93 0.23
CA ASP A 292 24.03 8.68 0.69
C ASP A 292 23.12 8.03 -0.37
N ALA A 293 23.09 6.70 -0.40
CA ALA A 293 22.22 5.94 -1.28
C ALA A 293 20.90 5.59 -0.59
N GLU A 294 19.80 5.78 -1.32
CA GLU A 294 18.43 5.63 -0.84
C GLU A 294 17.75 4.41 -1.51
N GLU A 295 16.49 4.51 -1.90
CA GLU A 295 15.77 3.45 -2.62
C GLU A 295 16.39 3.18 -4.00
N THR A 296 16.26 1.94 -4.47
CA THR A 296 16.98 1.48 -5.66
C THR A 296 16.57 2.25 -6.92
N GLU A 297 15.31 2.66 -7.06
CA GLU A 297 14.84 3.43 -8.22
C GLU A 297 15.53 4.81 -8.37
N ARG A 298 16.08 5.35 -7.28
CA ARG A 298 16.79 6.64 -7.27
C ARG A 298 18.24 6.53 -7.74
N LEU A 299 18.79 5.31 -7.86
CA LEU A 299 20.19 5.08 -8.23
C LEU A 299 20.55 5.78 -9.55
N ASP A 300 19.81 5.53 -10.64
CA ASP A 300 20.15 6.10 -11.94
C ASP A 300 20.08 7.64 -11.97
N LEU A 301 19.14 8.22 -11.22
CA LEU A 301 19.02 9.67 -11.09
C LEU A 301 20.16 10.26 -10.24
N SER A 302 20.58 9.57 -9.17
CA SER A 302 21.74 9.97 -8.37
C SER A 302 23.05 9.93 -9.17
N LEU A 303 23.19 8.99 -10.12
CA LEU A 303 24.35 8.91 -11.00
C LEU A 303 24.39 10.04 -12.02
N ASP A 304 23.23 10.50 -12.52
CA ASP A 304 23.15 11.71 -13.36
C ASP A 304 23.66 12.95 -12.58
N LEU A 305 23.28 13.07 -11.31
CA LEU A 305 23.75 14.15 -10.44
C LEU A 305 25.24 14.03 -10.14
N LEU A 306 25.75 12.84 -9.85
CA LEU A 306 27.18 12.60 -9.59
C LEU A 306 28.05 12.97 -10.80
N GLU A 307 27.65 12.54 -12.00
CA GLU A 307 28.38 12.86 -13.24
C GLU A 307 28.42 14.36 -13.50
N ALA A 308 27.28 15.04 -13.38
CA ALA A 308 27.23 16.50 -13.49
C ALA A 308 28.07 17.19 -12.41
N LEU A 309 28.04 16.69 -11.17
CA LEU A 309 28.82 17.23 -10.06
C LEU A 309 30.33 17.14 -10.32
N CYS A 310 30.82 16.01 -10.82
CA CYS A 310 32.22 15.83 -11.20
C CYS A 310 32.67 16.77 -12.33
N HIS A 311 31.75 17.38 -13.10
CA HIS A 311 32.09 18.40 -14.10
C HIS A 311 31.89 19.84 -13.62
N THR A 312 31.55 20.05 -12.35
CA THR A 312 31.31 21.39 -11.80
C THR A 312 32.61 22.21 -11.76
N PRO A 313 32.63 23.41 -12.37
CA PRO A 313 33.78 24.31 -12.30
C PRO A 313 34.11 24.69 -10.87
N GLY A 314 35.40 24.74 -10.54
CA GLY A 314 35.85 25.01 -9.18
C GLY A 314 35.80 23.78 -8.27
N LEU A 315 35.74 22.57 -8.80
CA LEU A 315 36.00 21.32 -8.05
C LEU A 315 37.26 20.59 -8.56
N GLU A 316 38.03 21.20 -9.46
CA GLU A 316 39.26 20.62 -10.01
C GLU A 316 40.31 20.41 -8.91
N GLY A 317 41.03 19.29 -8.99
CA GLY A 317 42.10 18.92 -8.05
C GLY A 317 41.62 18.56 -6.64
N TRP A 318 40.31 18.56 -6.38
CA TRP A 318 39.75 18.22 -5.07
C TRP A 318 39.05 16.85 -5.08
N ASN A 319 39.38 16.03 -4.10
CA ASN A 319 39.01 14.61 -4.04
C ASN A 319 38.00 14.29 -2.91
N GLY A 320 37.28 15.31 -2.42
CA GLY A 320 36.32 15.17 -1.32
C GLY A 320 34.91 14.72 -1.72
N ILE A 321 34.66 14.45 -3.00
CA ILE A 321 33.35 13.96 -3.48
C ILE A 321 33.19 12.49 -3.08
N GLY A 322 32.17 12.20 -2.28
CA GLY A 322 31.81 10.87 -1.84
C GLY A 322 30.47 10.38 -2.38
N PHE A 323 30.35 9.08 -2.62
CA PHE A 323 29.14 8.44 -3.11
C PHE A 323 28.96 7.03 -2.54
N VAL A 324 27.74 6.70 -2.11
CA VAL A 324 27.42 5.36 -1.57
C VAL A 324 26.94 4.41 -2.65
N VAL A 325 27.40 3.15 -2.60
CA VAL A 325 26.88 2.05 -3.41
C VAL A 325 26.42 0.91 -2.51
N GLN A 326 25.22 0.39 -2.78
CA GLN A 326 24.57 -0.64 -1.96
C GLN A 326 24.75 -2.04 -2.57
N ALA A 327 25.56 -2.88 -1.93
CA ALA A 327 25.90 -4.22 -2.40
C ALA A 327 24.72 -5.21 -2.43
N TYR A 328 23.64 -4.95 -1.71
CA TYR A 328 22.40 -5.75 -1.77
C TYR A 328 21.67 -5.62 -3.11
N GLY A 329 22.01 -4.61 -3.92
CA GLY A 329 21.36 -4.28 -5.16
C GLY A 329 22.09 -4.95 -6.31
N LYS A 330 21.34 -5.55 -7.23
CA LYS A 330 21.90 -6.33 -8.35
C LYS A 330 22.76 -5.49 -9.31
N ARG A 331 22.58 -4.16 -9.27
CA ARG A 331 23.31 -3.17 -10.07
C ARG A 331 24.65 -2.71 -9.48
N ALA A 332 24.95 -3.04 -8.22
CA ALA A 332 26.14 -2.57 -7.52
C ALA A 332 27.47 -2.72 -8.29
N PRO A 333 27.83 -3.89 -8.85
CA PRO A 333 29.10 -4.05 -9.56
C PRO A 333 29.20 -3.15 -10.81
N TYR A 334 28.08 -2.92 -11.50
CA TYR A 334 28.01 -2.09 -12.71
C TYR A 334 28.06 -0.60 -12.37
N ALA A 335 27.40 -0.19 -11.28
CA ALA A 335 27.50 1.17 -10.76
C ALA A 335 28.96 1.50 -10.40
N LEU A 336 29.69 0.55 -9.82
CA LEU A 336 31.12 0.72 -9.55
C LEU A 336 31.95 0.85 -10.83
N ASP A 337 31.67 0.07 -11.87
CA ASP A 337 32.36 0.21 -13.16
C ASP A 337 32.19 1.62 -13.75
N PHE A 338 30.96 2.16 -13.70
CA PHE A 338 30.69 3.54 -14.10
C PHE A 338 31.41 4.58 -13.23
N ILE A 339 31.39 4.43 -11.91
CA ILE A 339 32.03 5.38 -10.99
C ILE A 339 33.55 5.36 -11.14
N ILE A 340 34.16 4.18 -11.31
CA ILE A 340 35.61 4.03 -11.56
C ILE A 340 35.99 4.70 -12.88
N ASP A 341 35.20 4.48 -13.94
CA ASP A 341 35.41 5.17 -15.22
C ASP A 341 35.26 6.70 -15.06
N LEU A 342 34.19 7.17 -14.43
CA LEU A 342 33.94 8.58 -14.18
C LEU A 342 35.11 9.23 -13.41
N ALA A 343 35.63 8.56 -12.38
CA ALA A 343 36.81 9.00 -11.63
C ALA A 343 38.04 9.17 -12.52
N ARG A 344 38.31 8.20 -13.42
CA ARG A 344 39.40 8.27 -14.39
C ARG A 344 39.23 9.42 -15.37
N ARG A 345 38.05 9.55 -15.97
CA ARG A 345 37.74 10.56 -17.01
C ARG A 345 37.74 11.98 -16.48
N THR A 346 37.40 12.16 -15.20
CA THR A 346 37.30 13.48 -14.56
C THR A 346 38.51 13.81 -13.69
N GLU A 347 39.52 12.94 -13.67
CA GLU A 347 40.74 13.05 -12.87
C GLU A 347 40.45 13.34 -11.39
N ARG A 348 39.42 12.69 -10.85
CA ARG A 348 38.99 12.85 -9.46
C ARG A 348 39.05 11.52 -8.75
N ARG A 349 39.69 11.53 -7.57
CA ARG A 349 39.74 10.36 -6.70
C ARG A 349 38.48 10.28 -5.85
N ILE A 350 37.40 9.75 -6.42
CA ILE A 350 36.08 9.68 -5.79
C ILE A 350 36.14 8.79 -4.54
N MET A 351 35.54 9.24 -3.43
CA MET A 351 35.39 8.45 -2.21
C MET A 351 34.17 7.55 -2.37
N VAL A 352 34.35 6.23 -2.40
CA VAL A 352 33.22 5.30 -2.62
C VAL A 352 32.95 4.51 -1.36
N ARG A 353 31.81 4.80 -0.72
CA ARG A 353 31.32 4.05 0.43
C ARG A 353 30.53 2.85 -0.05
N LEU A 354 31.08 1.66 0.15
CA LEU A 354 30.36 0.41 -0.08
C LEU A 354 29.61 0.03 1.20
N VAL A 355 28.28 -0.09 1.10
CA VAL A 355 27.38 -0.57 2.16
C VAL A 355 26.68 -1.84 1.70
N LYS A 356 25.98 -2.55 2.59
CA LYS A 356 25.03 -3.58 2.16
C LYS A 356 23.77 -2.95 1.57
N GLY A 357 22.99 -2.27 2.40
CA GLY A 357 21.75 -1.59 2.02
C GLY A 357 20.79 -1.51 3.21
N ALA A 358 19.88 -0.53 3.21
CA ALA A 358 19.03 -0.21 4.36
C ALA A 358 17.51 -0.22 4.08
N TYR A 359 17.10 -0.54 2.84
CA TYR A 359 15.70 -0.44 2.38
C TYR A 359 15.11 -1.80 1.96
N TRP A 360 15.75 -2.91 2.36
CA TRP A 360 15.51 -4.22 1.76
C TRP A 360 14.04 -4.66 1.79
N ASP A 361 13.37 -4.57 2.94
CA ASP A 361 11.97 -4.97 3.08
C ASP A 361 11.01 -4.14 2.23
N SER A 362 11.27 -2.83 2.15
CA SER A 362 10.52 -1.87 1.35
C SER A 362 10.69 -2.14 -0.15
N GLU A 363 11.89 -2.53 -0.59
CA GLU A 363 12.16 -2.95 -1.98
C GLU A 363 11.43 -4.26 -2.34
N ILE A 364 11.35 -5.22 -1.40
CA ILE A 364 10.57 -6.46 -1.60
C ILE A 364 9.07 -6.13 -1.74
N LYS A 365 8.52 -5.36 -0.78
CA LYS A 365 7.10 -4.97 -0.79
C LYS A 365 6.75 -4.20 -2.06
N LYS A 366 7.55 -3.19 -2.41
CA LYS A 366 7.32 -2.35 -3.59
C LYS A 366 7.32 -3.16 -4.88
N ALA A 367 8.30 -4.05 -5.08
CA ALA A 367 8.35 -4.91 -6.27
C ALA A 367 7.13 -5.84 -6.38
N GLN A 368 6.61 -6.36 -5.26
CA GLN A 368 5.39 -7.17 -5.24
C GLN A 368 4.14 -6.34 -5.56
N VAL A 369 3.97 -5.19 -4.89
CA VAL A 369 2.82 -4.28 -5.10
C VAL A 369 2.76 -3.83 -6.56
N GLU A 370 3.89 -3.43 -7.14
CA GLU A 370 3.96 -2.91 -8.50
C GLU A 370 3.99 -4.01 -9.58
N GLY A 371 4.02 -5.30 -9.20
CA GLY A 371 3.97 -6.41 -10.14
C GLY A 371 5.22 -6.52 -11.02
N MET A 372 6.40 -6.27 -10.45
CA MET A 372 7.67 -6.23 -11.20
C MET A 372 8.16 -7.61 -11.61
N THR A 373 9.05 -7.68 -12.61
CA THR A 373 9.57 -8.96 -13.14
C THR A 373 10.41 -9.75 -12.13
N ASP A 374 11.21 -9.04 -11.34
CA ASP A 374 12.02 -9.59 -10.25
C ASP A 374 12.33 -8.46 -9.23
N PHE A 375 12.98 -8.80 -8.13
CA PHE A 375 13.43 -7.84 -7.12
C PHE A 375 14.67 -7.07 -7.60
N PRO A 376 14.84 -5.79 -7.25
CA PRO A 376 16.07 -5.05 -7.56
C PRO A 376 17.22 -5.37 -6.59
N VAL A 377 16.91 -6.11 -5.53
CA VAL A 377 17.81 -6.56 -4.47
C VAL A 377 17.88 -8.08 -4.40
N TYR A 378 18.93 -8.62 -3.78
CA TYR A 378 19.01 -10.04 -3.43
C TYR A 378 17.98 -10.41 -2.36
N THR A 379 17.43 -11.62 -2.41
CA THR A 379 16.42 -12.10 -1.45
C THR A 379 17.02 -12.93 -0.32
N ARG A 380 18.29 -13.34 -0.43
CA ARG A 380 19.06 -14.02 0.63
C ARG A 380 20.19 -13.15 1.12
N LYS A 381 20.43 -13.15 2.43
CA LYS A 381 21.45 -12.30 3.05
C LYS A 381 22.86 -12.64 2.55
N TYR A 382 23.21 -13.91 2.41
CA TYR A 382 24.55 -14.32 1.96
C TYR A 382 24.83 -14.02 0.48
N HIS A 383 23.80 -13.85 -0.36
CA HIS A 383 23.99 -13.34 -1.73
C HIS A 383 24.44 -11.87 -1.71
N THR A 384 23.89 -11.07 -0.80
CA THR A 384 24.39 -9.72 -0.53
C THR A 384 25.84 -9.73 -0.04
N ASP A 385 26.22 -10.69 0.80
CA ASP A 385 27.63 -10.82 1.25
C ASP A 385 28.58 -11.15 0.10
N ILE A 386 28.19 -12.07 -0.80
CA ILE A 386 28.96 -12.40 -2.02
C ILE A 386 29.14 -11.15 -2.88
N SER A 387 28.04 -10.42 -3.14
CA SER A 387 28.07 -9.16 -3.88
C SER A 387 28.99 -8.13 -3.24
N TYR A 388 28.93 -7.98 -1.92
CA TYR A 388 29.78 -7.05 -1.18
C TYR A 388 31.26 -7.39 -1.37
N ILE A 389 31.66 -8.67 -1.23
CA ILE A 389 33.06 -9.09 -1.38
C ILE A 389 33.54 -8.86 -2.82
N ALA A 390 32.75 -9.23 -3.83
CA ALA A 390 33.08 -9.01 -5.23
C ALA A 390 33.25 -7.51 -5.56
N CYS A 391 32.34 -6.67 -5.07
CA CYS A 391 32.42 -5.22 -5.19
C CYS A 391 33.64 -4.65 -4.45
N ALA A 392 33.97 -5.18 -3.28
CA ALA A 392 35.14 -4.74 -2.52
C ALA A 392 36.46 -5.06 -3.22
N ARG A 393 36.58 -6.25 -3.81
CA ARG A 393 37.76 -6.63 -4.63
C ARG A 393 37.91 -5.67 -5.83
N LYS A 394 36.81 -5.33 -6.51
CA LYS A 394 36.79 -4.36 -7.62
C LYS A 394 37.29 -2.99 -7.17
N LEU A 395 36.82 -2.49 -6.02
CA LEU A 395 37.27 -1.21 -5.45
C LEU A 395 38.75 -1.23 -5.03
N LEU A 396 39.23 -2.31 -4.40
CA LEU A 396 40.63 -2.46 -4.00
C LEU A 396 41.59 -2.47 -5.21
N ALA A 397 41.13 -2.96 -6.36
CA ALA A 397 41.88 -2.94 -7.62
C ALA A 397 41.95 -1.55 -8.28
N ALA A 398 41.09 -0.61 -7.89
CA ALA A 398 40.98 0.75 -8.45
C ALA A 398 41.44 1.84 -7.48
N ARG A 399 42.29 1.52 -6.49
CA ARG A 399 42.76 2.46 -5.45
C ARG A 399 43.51 3.68 -5.97
N ASP A 400 44.01 3.61 -7.21
CA ASP A 400 44.67 4.70 -7.90
C ASP A 400 43.71 5.88 -8.19
N VAL A 401 42.43 5.59 -8.42
CA VAL A 401 41.41 6.59 -8.79
C VAL A 401 40.16 6.56 -7.92
N ILE A 402 40.04 5.59 -7.02
CA ILE A 402 38.98 5.56 -6.01
C ILE A 402 39.62 5.53 -4.63
N PHE A 403 38.97 6.17 -3.67
CA PHE A 403 39.20 5.94 -2.25
C PHE A 403 38.10 5.02 -1.70
N PRO A 404 38.35 3.71 -1.53
CA PRO A 404 37.33 2.78 -1.04
C PRO A 404 37.05 2.99 0.45
N GLN A 405 35.78 3.01 0.83
CA GLN A 405 35.33 3.11 2.21
C GLN A 405 34.37 1.94 2.51
N PHE A 406 34.83 0.96 3.28
CA PHE A 406 34.07 -0.27 3.52
C PHE A 406 33.25 -0.19 4.80
N ALA A 407 31.95 0.09 4.67
CA ALA A 407 31.02 0.23 5.79
C ALA A 407 30.36 -1.11 6.16
N THR A 408 30.77 -1.72 7.28
CA THR A 408 30.22 -3.00 7.72
C THR A 408 30.43 -3.24 9.22
N HIS A 409 29.49 -3.91 9.88
CA HIS A 409 29.66 -4.42 11.24
C HIS A 409 29.94 -5.93 11.27
N ASN A 410 30.04 -6.58 10.12
CA ASN A 410 30.26 -8.01 10.03
C ASN A 410 31.77 -8.33 10.07
N ALA A 411 32.22 -9.02 11.12
CA ALA A 411 33.64 -9.33 11.33
C ALA A 411 34.23 -10.21 10.22
N ARG A 412 33.44 -11.13 9.64
CA ARG A 412 33.88 -11.95 8.51
C ARG A 412 34.08 -11.11 7.26
N THR A 413 33.13 -10.25 6.90
CA THR A 413 33.27 -9.31 5.77
C THR A 413 34.50 -8.42 5.94
N LEU A 414 34.71 -7.85 7.13
CA LEU A 414 35.88 -7.04 7.45
C LEU A 414 37.19 -7.82 7.25
N ALA A 415 37.27 -9.02 7.85
CA ALA A 415 38.45 -9.88 7.75
C ALA A 415 38.77 -10.25 6.30
N THR A 416 37.75 -10.56 5.49
CA THR A 416 37.91 -10.85 4.06
C THR A 416 38.55 -9.66 3.36
N ILE A 417 38.01 -8.44 3.53
CA ILE A 417 38.52 -7.24 2.86
C ILE A 417 39.95 -6.90 3.32
N TYR A 418 40.23 -7.05 4.62
CA TYR A 418 41.56 -6.86 5.16
C TYR A 418 42.57 -7.81 4.49
N THR A 419 42.22 -9.08 4.34
CA THR A 419 43.07 -10.07 3.66
C THR A 419 43.23 -9.75 2.17
N LEU A 420 42.14 -9.36 1.48
CA LEU A 420 42.16 -9.00 0.06
C LEU A 420 43.00 -7.74 -0.24
N ALA A 421 43.05 -6.79 0.68
CA ALA A 421 43.82 -5.56 0.52
C ALA A 421 45.34 -5.78 0.60
N GLY A 422 45.77 -6.90 1.18
CA GLY A 422 47.16 -7.25 1.36
C GLY A 422 47.87 -6.46 2.49
N PRO A 423 49.17 -6.72 2.68
CA PRO A 423 49.96 -6.13 3.75
C PRO A 423 50.26 -4.63 3.51
N ASP A 424 50.41 -4.23 2.24
CA ASP A 424 50.77 -2.86 1.86
C ASP A 424 49.63 -1.89 2.12
N PHE A 425 49.89 -0.94 3.02
CA PHE A 425 48.91 0.05 3.43
C PHE A 425 49.54 1.37 3.82
N GLU A 426 48.93 2.44 3.33
CA GLU A 426 49.14 3.81 3.78
C GLU A 426 47.79 4.50 3.98
N VAL A 427 47.76 5.49 4.88
CA VAL A 427 46.55 6.30 5.10
C VAL A 427 46.18 6.99 3.79
N GLY A 428 44.89 6.94 3.43
CA GLY A 428 44.41 7.38 2.12
C GLY A 428 44.35 6.27 1.07
N SER A 429 44.87 5.06 1.32
CA SER A 429 44.71 3.91 0.42
C SER A 429 43.26 3.41 0.37
N TYR A 430 42.70 3.10 1.55
CA TYR A 430 41.29 2.79 1.78
C TYR A 430 40.98 2.98 3.28
N GLU A 431 39.70 2.98 3.66
CA GLU A 431 39.28 2.93 5.06
C GLU A 431 38.13 1.96 5.29
N PHE A 432 37.91 1.59 6.54
CA PHE A 432 36.65 1.01 6.96
C PHE A 432 35.71 2.10 7.50
N GLN A 433 34.43 1.77 7.60
CA GLN A 433 33.48 2.63 8.28
C GLN A 433 32.54 1.83 9.17
N CYS A 434 32.04 2.49 10.21
CA CYS A 434 31.07 1.92 11.11
C CYS A 434 30.12 2.99 11.64
N LEU A 435 29.06 2.54 12.27
CA LEU A 435 28.08 3.41 12.88
C LEU A 435 28.43 3.72 14.35
N HIS A 436 28.17 4.97 14.75
CA HIS A 436 28.21 5.39 16.13
C HIS A 436 27.24 4.61 17.05
N GLY A 437 27.71 4.23 18.23
CA GLY A 437 26.95 3.50 19.23
C GLY A 437 26.81 2.00 18.93
N MET A 438 27.46 1.50 17.87
CA MET A 438 27.29 0.12 17.40
C MET A 438 28.62 -0.53 17.01
N GLY A 439 29.35 0.08 16.08
CA GLY A 439 30.52 -0.57 15.46
C GLY A 439 31.83 -0.34 16.22
N GLU A 440 31.90 0.58 17.16
CA GLU A 440 33.15 0.99 17.81
C GLU A 440 33.84 -0.17 18.54
N THR A 441 33.07 -1.09 19.12
CA THR A 441 33.62 -2.25 19.84
C THR A 441 34.41 -3.17 18.91
N LEU A 442 33.94 -3.36 17.67
CA LEU A 442 34.68 -4.09 16.62
C LEU A 442 35.91 -3.30 16.19
N TYR A 443 35.73 -2.03 15.83
CA TYR A 443 36.78 -1.25 15.18
C TYR A 443 37.90 -0.79 16.13
N LYS A 444 37.68 -0.78 17.45
CA LYS A 444 38.77 -0.66 18.44
C LYS A 444 39.77 -1.84 18.40
N GLN A 445 39.41 -2.96 17.77
CA GLN A 445 40.34 -4.07 17.48
C GLN A 445 41.01 -3.96 16.10
N VAL A 446 40.72 -2.90 15.34
CA VAL A 446 41.16 -2.69 13.97
C VAL A 446 42.09 -1.47 13.88
N VAL A 447 41.66 -0.36 14.46
CA VAL A 447 42.38 0.92 14.47
C VAL A 447 43.60 0.86 15.39
N GLY A 448 44.72 1.44 14.94
CA GLY A 448 45.97 1.54 15.69
C GLY A 448 47.05 0.53 15.27
N SER A 449 48.31 0.92 15.45
CA SER A 449 49.50 0.15 15.05
C SER A 449 49.63 -1.20 15.75
N GLU A 450 49.14 -1.31 16.99
CA GLU A 450 49.13 -2.55 17.77
C GLU A 450 47.97 -3.51 17.40
N LYS A 451 47.14 -3.14 16.41
CA LYS A 451 45.91 -3.86 16.00
C LYS A 451 46.01 -4.40 14.57
N LEU A 452 45.14 -3.95 13.67
CA LEU A 452 45.24 -4.23 12.24
C LEU A 452 45.82 -3.04 11.47
N ASN A 453 46.08 -1.92 12.15
CA ASN A 453 46.59 -0.69 11.58
C ASN A 453 45.81 -0.25 10.33
N ARG A 454 44.48 -0.20 10.45
CA ARG A 454 43.58 0.32 9.40
C ARG A 454 42.66 1.38 10.01
N PRO A 455 42.42 2.52 9.33
CA PRO A 455 41.55 3.57 9.83
C PRO A 455 40.08 3.14 9.74
N ALA A 456 39.28 3.71 10.62
CA ALA A 456 37.83 3.57 10.60
C ALA A 456 37.17 4.93 10.75
N ARG A 457 36.22 5.24 9.86
CA ARG A 457 35.38 6.43 9.97
C ARG A 457 34.04 6.08 10.61
N ILE A 458 33.69 6.80 11.66
CA ILE A 458 32.41 6.66 12.35
C ILE A 458 31.37 7.55 11.64
N TYR A 459 30.35 6.91 11.10
CA TYR A 459 29.12 7.56 10.66
C TYR A 459 28.31 7.96 11.89
N ALA A 460 28.16 9.25 12.12
CA ALA A 460 27.66 9.80 13.38
C ALA A 460 26.36 10.60 13.19
N PRO A 461 25.21 10.06 13.62
CA PRO A 461 23.95 10.79 13.64
C PRO A 461 24.01 12.04 14.52
N VAL A 462 23.49 13.14 14.02
CA VAL A 462 23.39 14.44 14.68
C VAL A 462 22.01 15.01 14.45
N GLY A 463 21.29 15.30 15.53
CA GLY A 463 19.98 15.91 15.43
C GLY A 463 19.20 15.83 16.74
N THR A 464 18.06 16.51 16.77
CA THR A 464 17.17 16.49 17.94
C THR A 464 16.56 15.12 18.15
N HIS A 465 15.97 14.89 19.33
CA HIS A 465 15.20 13.66 19.58
C HIS A 465 14.07 13.48 18.55
N GLU A 466 13.36 14.54 18.18
CA GLU A 466 12.28 14.49 17.19
C GLU A 466 12.75 13.98 15.83
N THR A 467 13.92 14.44 15.37
CA THR A 467 14.55 14.03 14.10
C THR A 467 15.11 12.61 14.16
N LEU A 468 15.71 12.20 15.28
CA LEU A 468 16.25 10.86 15.49
C LEU A 468 15.17 9.77 15.39
N LEU A 469 13.97 10.06 15.92
CA LEU A 469 12.95 9.03 16.14
C LEU A 469 12.38 8.44 14.84
N ALA A 470 12.19 9.24 13.78
CA ALA A 470 11.74 8.74 12.46
C ALA A 470 12.74 7.75 11.86
N TYR A 471 14.02 7.97 12.18
CA TYR A 471 15.14 7.19 11.68
C TYR A 471 15.43 5.96 12.54
N LEU A 472 15.06 6.00 13.83
CA LEU A 472 15.49 5.03 14.84
C LEU A 472 14.98 3.61 14.57
N VAL A 473 13.72 3.45 14.13
CA VAL A 473 13.18 2.10 13.86
C VAL A 473 13.99 1.41 12.78
N ARG A 474 14.15 2.04 11.60
CA ARG A 474 14.97 1.49 10.50
C ARG A 474 16.40 1.21 10.94
N ARG A 475 16.98 2.06 11.77
CA ARG A 475 18.33 1.86 12.32
C ARG A 475 18.43 0.62 13.20
N LEU A 476 17.43 0.38 14.03
CA LEU A 476 17.34 -0.81 14.87
C LEU A 476 17.11 -2.06 14.03
N LEU A 477 16.29 -1.98 12.97
CA LEU A 477 16.08 -3.09 12.05
C LEU A 477 17.38 -3.55 11.36
N GLU A 478 18.22 -2.60 10.92
CA GLU A 478 19.51 -2.86 10.25
C GLU A 478 20.41 -3.80 11.08
N ASN A 479 20.37 -3.71 12.41
CA ASN A 479 21.28 -4.43 13.29
C ASN A 479 20.59 -5.39 14.28
N GLY A 480 19.27 -5.32 14.40
CA GLY A 480 18.43 -6.13 15.30
C GLY A 480 17.71 -7.30 14.61
N ALA A 481 17.73 -7.40 13.28
CA ALA A 481 17.19 -8.56 12.57
C ALA A 481 17.89 -9.88 13.00
N ASN A 482 17.18 -11.01 12.92
CA ASN A 482 17.73 -12.32 13.32
C ASN A 482 18.96 -12.72 12.50
N SER A 483 19.06 -12.24 11.27
CA SER A 483 20.18 -12.47 10.35
C SER A 483 21.36 -11.50 10.56
N SER A 484 21.24 -10.53 11.46
CA SER A 484 22.28 -9.52 11.70
C SER A 484 23.41 -10.05 12.57
N PHE A 485 24.65 -9.80 12.16
CA PHE A 485 25.85 -10.23 12.90
C PHE A 485 25.91 -9.61 14.30
N VAL A 486 25.49 -8.35 14.46
CA VAL A 486 25.52 -7.63 15.74
C VAL A 486 24.55 -8.26 16.74
N ASN A 487 23.37 -8.70 16.27
CA ASN A 487 22.42 -9.43 17.09
C ASN A 487 22.97 -10.83 17.46
N GLN A 488 23.42 -11.59 16.47
CA GLN A 488 23.86 -12.99 16.66
C GLN A 488 25.16 -13.14 17.47
N ILE A 489 26.12 -12.20 17.40
CA ILE A 489 27.38 -12.31 18.15
C ILE A 489 27.14 -12.28 19.66
N GLY A 490 26.06 -11.61 20.08
CA GLY A 490 25.63 -11.49 21.45
C GLY A 490 24.88 -12.68 22.01
N ASP A 491 24.49 -13.64 21.17
CA ASP A 491 23.86 -14.88 21.60
C ASP A 491 24.95 -15.96 21.78
N GLU A 492 25.19 -16.35 23.03
CA GLU A 492 26.18 -17.39 23.37
C GLU A 492 25.76 -18.78 22.89
N SER A 493 24.47 -19.00 22.60
CA SER A 493 23.99 -20.26 22.04
C SER A 493 24.44 -20.47 20.59
N ILE A 494 24.79 -19.39 19.87
CA ILE A 494 25.27 -19.45 18.50
C ILE A 494 26.79 -19.66 18.48
N PRO A 495 27.30 -20.76 17.88
CA PRO A 495 28.72 -21.01 17.77
C PRO A 495 29.45 -19.89 17.00
N LEU A 496 30.63 -19.46 17.46
CA LEU A 496 31.42 -18.44 16.74
C LEU A 496 31.70 -18.85 15.29
N ALA A 497 31.91 -20.15 15.04
CA ALA A 497 32.17 -20.69 13.72
C ALA A 497 31.03 -20.43 12.72
N SER A 498 29.76 -20.42 13.16
CA SER A 498 28.63 -20.17 12.27
C SER A 498 28.48 -18.68 11.91
N LEU A 499 29.01 -17.77 12.74
CA LEU A 499 28.97 -16.32 12.51
C LEU A 499 30.00 -15.84 11.48
N ILE A 500 31.00 -16.67 11.19
CA ILE A 500 32.13 -16.33 10.33
C ILE A 500 32.29 -17.27 9.13
N GLU A 501 31.22 -17.99 8.78
CA GLU A 501 31.19 -18.89 7.63
C GLU A 501 31.49 -18.16 6.32
N ASN A 502 32.07 -18.90 5.37
CA ASN A 502 32.26 -18.43 4.01
C ASN A 502 30.89 -18.33 3.31
N PRO A 503 30.45 -17.14 2.86
CA PRO A 503 29.12 -16.97 2.26
C PRO A 503 28.95 -17.76 0.95
N ILE A 504 30.02 -18.07 0.22
CA ILE A 504 29.96 -18.92 -0.99
C ILE A 504 29.61 -20.36 -0.62
N GLU A 505 30.25 -20.91 0.42
CA GLU A 505 29.97 -22.26 0.91
C GLU A 505 28.53 -22.37 1.45
N VAL A 506 28.03 -21.33 2.11
CA VAL A 506 26.63 -21.26 2.54
C VAL A 506 25.69 -21.24 1.34
N ALA A 507 25.98 -20.41 0.32
CA ALA A 507 25.17 -20.33 -0.89
C ALA A 507 25.13 -21.65 -1.67
N GLN A 508 26.21 -22.45 -1.65
CA GLN A 508 26.28 -23.77 -2.29
C GLN A 508 25.38 -24.83 -1.64
N ARG A 509 24.85 -24.58 -0.43
CA ARG A 509 23.89 -25.49 0.24
C ARG A 509 22.52 -25.48 -0.42
N TYR A 510 22.23 -24.48 -1.24
CA TYR A 510 20.94 -24.31 -1.90
C TYR A 510 21.05 -24.73 -3.37
N THR A 511 20.07 -25.51 -3.82
CA THR A 511 20.00 -26.02 -5.19
C THR A 511 18.76 -25.45 -5.89
N PRO A 512 18.90 -24.82 -7.08
CA PRO A 512 20.17 -24.49 -7.75
C PRO A 512 20.99 -23.44 -6.99
N TYR A 513 22.29 -23.39 -7.26
CA TYR A 513 23.17 -22.36 -6.69
C TYR A 513 22.66 -20.96 -7.05
N GLY A 514 22.59 -20.06 -6.06
CA GLY A 514 22.05 -18.72 -6.25
C GLY A 514 20.51 -18.63 -6.30
N ALA A 515 19.78 -19.71 -5.99
CA ALA A 515 18.31 -19.69 -5.93
C ALA A 515 17.79 -18.62 -4.96
N PRO A 516 16.69 -17.90 -5.28
CA PRO A 516 16.09 -16.91 -4.38
C PRO A 516 15.55 -17.54 -3.07
N HIS A 517 15.18 -16.71 -2.10
CA HIS A 517 14.60 -17.17 -0.83
C HIS A 517 13.23 -17.82 -1.07
N ALA A 518 13.04 -19.04 -0.56
CA ALA A 518 11.84 -19.85 -0.87
C ALA A 518 10.54 -19.27 -0.33
N GLU A 519 10.60 -18.53 0.79
CA GLU A 519 9.43 -17.89 1.41
C GLU A 519 9.12 -16.50 0.83
N ILE A 520 9.99 -15.94 -0.02
CA ILE A 520 9.77 -14.65 -0.68
C ILE A 520 9.24 -14.94 -2.08
N ARG A 521 7.91 -14.89 -2.21
CA ARG A 521 7.24 -15.08 -3.50
C ARG A 521 7.62 -13.96 -4.46
N LYS A 522 8.01 -14.33 -5.69
CA LYS A 522 8.18 -13.36 -6.78
C LYS A 522 6.86 -12.63 -7.06
N PRO A 523 6.87 -11.40 -7.59
CA PRO A 523 5.65 -10.65 -7.83
C PRO A 523 4.63 -11.39 -8.73
N ALA A 524 5.08 -12.09 -9.78
CA ALA A 524 4.22 -12.88 -10.65
C ALA A 524 3.56 -14.08 -9.94
N ASP A 525 4.23 -14.64 -8.92
CA ASP A 525 3.83 -15.84 -8.19
C ASP A 525 3.09 -15.53 -6.88
N LEU A 526 2.73 -14.26 -6.64
CA LEU A 526 2.19 -13.80 -5.38
C LEU A 526 0.92 -14.55 -4.94
N PHE A 527 0.13 -15.00 -5.92
CA PHE A 527 -1.13 -15.74 -5.73
C PHE A 527 -1.03 -17.20 -6.17
N ALA A 528 0.17 -17.73 -6.43
CA ALA A 528 0.33 -19.12 -6.83
C ALA A 528 -0.09 -20.09 -5.70
N PRO A 529 -0.73 -21.24 -6.00
CA PRO A 529 -1.03 -21.75 -7.34
C PRO A 529 -2.38 -21.28 -7.91
N GLU A 530 -3.13 -20.42 -7.23
CA GLU A 530 -4.47 -20.00 -7.65
C GLU A 530 -4.45 -19.28 -9.00
N ARG A 531 -3.56 -18.31 -9.16
CA ARG A 531 -3.41 -17.53 -10.39
C ARG A 531 -2.04 -16.84 -10.47
N THR A 532 -1.65 -16.47 -11.69
CA THR A 532 -0.54 -15.53 -11.93
C THR A 532 -1.00 -14.10 -11.62
N ASN A 533 -0.15 -13.30 -10.98
CA ASN A 533 -0.40 -11.88 -10.76
C ASN A 533 -0.25 -11.09 -12.07
N SER A 534 -0.95 -9.96 -12.20
CA SER A 534 -0.75 -9.01 -13.30
C SER A 534 0.66 -8.37 -13.26
N ALA A 535 1.29 -8.20 -14.41
CA ALA A 535 2.60 -7.57 -14.52
C ALA A 535 2.49 -6.04 -14.65
N GLY A 536 3.33 -5.30 -13.92
CA GLY A 536 3.49 -3.86 -14.06
C GLY A 536 4.48 -3.42 -15.13
N LEU A 537 4.86 -2.15 -15.05
CA LEU A 537 5.94 -1.54 -15.83
C LEU A 537 6.80 -0.72 -14.88
N ASP A 538 8.11 -0.92 -14.93
CA ASP A 538 9.06 -0.15 -14.13
C ASP A 538 9.32 1.21 -14.80
N LEU A 539 8.56 2.23 -14.38
CA LEU A 539 8.71 3.59 -14.91
C LEU A 539 9.99 4.30 -14.42
N ALA A 540 10.84 3.61 -13.65
CA ALA A 540 12.20 4.06 -13.34
C ALA A 540 13.26 3.45 -14.28
N ASP A 541 12.94 2.45 -15.11
CA ASP A 541 13.85 1.82 -16.07
C ASP A 541 13.82 2.56 -17.41
N ASP A 542 14.95 3.14 -17.83
CA ASP A 542 15.06 3.90 -19.07
C ASP A 542 14.78 3.06 -20.33
N ARG A 543 15.01 1.73 -20.31
CA ARG A 543 14.63 0.84 -21.43
C ARG A 543 13.12 0.74 -21.53
N VAL A 544 12.46 0.54 -20.40
CA VAL A 544 10.99 0.47 -20.35
C VAL A 544 10.39 1.79 -20.82
N LEU A 545 10.96 2.93 -20.42
CA LEU A 545 10.52 4.25 -20.86
C LEU A 545 10.76 4.47 -22.37
N GLU A 546 11.92 4.09 -22.89
CA GLU A 546 12.21 4.19 -24.33
C GLU A 546 11.29 3.27 -25.16
N ASP A 547 11.12 2.02 -24.75
CA ASP A 547 10.23 1.05 -25.41
C ASP A 547 8.77 1.52 -25.36
N LEU A 548 8.32 2.01 -24.21
CA LEU A 548 6.98 2.56 -24.03
C LEU A 548 6.77 3.79 -24.93
N ARG A 549 7.76 4.69 -25.00
CA ARG A 549 7.73 5.87 -25.88
C ARG A 549 7.55 5.46 -27.35
N HIS A 550 8.36 4.50 -27.82
CA HIS A 550 8.26 4.01 -29.20
C HIS A 550 6.92 3.32 -29.46
N SER A 551 6.46 2.48 -28.53
CA SER A 551 5.23 1.71 -28.66
C SER A 551 3.98 2.61 -28.66
N ILE A 552 3.94 3.62 -27.78
CA ILE A 552 2.87 4.63 -27.75
C ILE A 552 2.87 5.45 -29.03
N ALA A 553 4.04 5.84 -29.54
CA ALA A 553 4.15 6.59 -30.80
C ALA A 553 3.64 5.78 -32.02
N GLN A 554 3.72 4.45 -31.96
CA GLN A 554 3.19 3.53 -32.97
C GLN A 554 1.70 3.21 -32.79
N ALA A 555 1.10 3.57 -31.65
CA ALA A 555 -0.31 3.34 -31.42
C ALA A 555 -1.17 4.14 -32.43
N PRO A 556 -2.35 3.63 -32.80
CA PRO A 556 -3.28 4.35 -33.66
C PRO A 556 -3.53 5.78 -33.18
N GLN A 557 -3.43 6.73 -34.11
CA GLN A 557 -3.67 8.15 -33.81
C GLN A 557 -5.16 8.45 -33.74
N LEU A 558 -5.96 7.78 -34.58
CA LEU A 558 -7.42 7.87 -34.61
C LEU A 558 -8.01 6.49 -34.34
N TRP A 559 -8.92 6.44 -33.38
CA TRP A 559 -9.65 5.23 -33.01
C TRP A 559 -11.09 5.33 -33.48
N THR A 560 -11.75 4.18 -33.60
CA THR A 560 -13.17 4.12 -33.96
C THR A 560 -13.93 3.18 -33.03
N ALA A 561 -15.13 3.60 -32.63
CA ALA A 561 -16.07 2.77 -31.89
C ALA A 561 -17.44 2.80 -32.57
N GLY A 562 -18.21 1.75 -32.38
CA GLY A 562 -19.58 1.61 -32.85
C GLY A 562 -20.27 0.47 -32.11
N ALA A 563 -21.57 0.32 -32.28
CA ALA A 563 -22.26 -0.86 -31.77
C ALA A 563 -21.62 -2.13 -32.38
N ILE A 564 -21.24 -3.10 -31.56
CA ILE A 564 -20.74 -4.41 -32.00
C ILE A 564 -21.83 -5.41 -31.67
N ILE A 565 -22.54 -5.87 -32.69
CA ILE A 565 -23.70 -6.76 -32.54
C ILE A 565 -23.40 -8.03 -33.34
N ASN A 566 -23.36 -9.16 -32.64
CA ASN A 566 -23.01 -10.45 -33.25
C ASN A 566 -21.69 -10.43 -34.04
N GLY A 567 -20.73 -9.60 -33.59
CA GLY A 567 -19.41 -9.47 -34.20
C GLY A 567 -19.35 -8.47 -35.37
N GLU A 568 -20.48 -7.90 -35.76
CA GLU A 568 -20.54 -6.86 -36.78
C GLU A 568 -20.53 -5.48 -36.12
N THR A 569 -19.55 -4.65 -36.49
CA THR A 569 -19.47 -3.27 -36.04
C THR A 569 -20.32 -2.38 -36.94
N VAL A 570 -21.27 -1.67 -36.35
CA VAL A 570 -22.02 -0.63 -37.04
C VAL A 570 -21.08 0.53 -37.36
N THR A 571 -20.97 0.84 -38.65
CA THR A 571 -20.13 1.94 -39.18
C THR A 571 -21.02 3.05 -39.72
N GLY A 572 -20.56 4.30 -39.61
CA GLY A 572 -21.34 5.46 -40.05
C GLY A 572 -20.64 6.78 -39.75
N ALA A 573 -21.35 7.89 -39.93
CA ALA A 573 -20.87 9.21 -39.53
C ALA A 573 -20.80 9.27 -37.98
N GLY A 574 -19.59 9.15 -37.44
CA GLY A 574 -19.35 9.14 -36.00
C GLY A 574 -19.20 10.53 -35.38
N SER A 575 -19.54 10.67 -34.11
CA SER A 575 -19.22 11.85 -33.29
C SER A 575 -17.76 11.80 -32.87
N ARG A 576 -17.10 12.97 -32.75
CA ARG A 576 -15.70 13.06 -32.31
C ARG A 576 -15.58 12.74 -30.82
N VAL A 577 -14.55 11.98 -30.47
CA VAL A 577 -14.08 11.81 -29.09
C VAL A 577 -12.81 12.64 -28.94
N LEU A 578 -12.81 13.57 -27.98
CA LEU A 578 -11.75 14.55 -27.78
C LEU A 578 -10.96 14.21 -26.52
N ASN A 579 -9.68 14.59 -26.50
CA ASN A 579 -8.84 14.39 -25.33
C ASN A 579 -9.21 15.41 -24.23
N PRO A 580 -9.51 14.96 -22.99
CA PRO A 580 -9.90 15.88 -21.92
C PRO A 580 -8.77 16.82 -21.48
N SER A 581 -7.51 16.47 -21.75
CA SER A 581 -6.34 17.31 -21.41
C SER A 581 -6.04 18.37 -22.47
N ASP A 582 -6.50 18.16 -23.70
CA ASP A 582 -6.37 19.12 -24.80
C ASP A 582 -7.44 18.82 -25.87
N GLN A 583 -8.52 19.60 -25.88
CA GLN A 583 -9.66 19.37 -26.78
C GLN A 583 -9.34 19.58 -28.27
N ARG A 584 -8.14 20.05 -28.60
CA ARG A 584 -7.64 20.12 -29.98
C ARG A 584 -7.20 18.73 -30.48
N ASP A 585 -6.83 17.83 -29.58
CA ASP A 585 -6.48 16.44 -29.88
C ASP A 585 -7.75 15.60 -30.06
N VAL A 586 -7.95 15.09 -31.28
CA VAL A 586 -9.04 14.15 -31.61
C VAL A 586 -8.52 12.75 -31.42
N VAL A 587 -9.06 12.06 -30.41
CA VAL A 587 -8.69 10.67 -30.11
C VAL A 587 -9.28 9.73 -31.15
N GLY A 588 -10.51 9.99 -31.58
CA GLY A 588 -11.21 9.11 -32.50
C GLY A 588 -12.64 9.55 -32.79
N SER A 589 -13.45 8.59 -33.22
CA SER A 589 -14.88 8.80 -33.45
C SER A 589 -15.72 7.61 -33.01
N VAL A 590 -16.95 7.88 -32.61
CA VAL A 590 -17.92 6.87 -32.16
C VAL A 590 -19.23 6.99 -32.93
N THR A 591 -19.72 5.87 -33.46
CA THR A 591 -21.08 5.76 -33.99
C THR A 591 -22.00 5.30 -32.86
N TRP A 592 -22.92 6.16 -32.43
CA TRP A 592 -23.81 5.88 -31.31
C TRP A 592 -24.84 4.81 -31.65
N SER A 593 -25.15 3.95 -30.67
CA SER A 593 -26.22 2.97 -30.75
C SER A 593 -27.58 3.66 -30.74
N THR A 594 -28.59 2.97 -31.23
CA THR A 594 -30.00 3.38 -31.12
C THR A 594 -30.77 2.36 -30.26
N PRO A 595 -31.98 2.69 -29.78
CA PRO A 595 -32.84 1.69 -29.13
C PRO A 595 -33.08 0.44 -29.98
N GLU A 596 -33.11 0.57 -31.31
CA GLU A 596 -33.19 -0.57 -32.23
C GLU A 596 -31.93 -1.45 -32.18
N SER A 597 -30.74 -0.84 -32.03
CA SER A 597 -29.49 -1.58 -31.79
C SER A 597 -29.59 -2.46 -30.53
N VAL A 598 -30.22 -1.95 -29.46
CA VAL A 598 -30.44 -2.71 -28.22
C VAL A 598 -31.31 -3.94 -28.48
N THR A 599 -32.43 -3.76 -29.20
CA THR A 599 -33.32 -4.88 -29.56
C THR A 599 -32.59 -5.94 -30.38
N LYS A 600 -31.81 -5.52 -31.39
CA LYS A 600 -31.00 -6.44 -32.22
C LYS A 600 -29.94 -7.19 -31.40
N ALA A 601 -29.28 -6.50 -30.48
CA ALA A 601 -28.29 -7.12 -29.60
C ALA A 601 -28.94 -8.12 -28.64
N ALA A 602 -30.11 -7.79 -28.08
CA ALA A 602 -30.87 -8.71 -27.23
C ALA A 602 -31.38 -9.94 -28.01
N ASP A 603 -31.85 -9.77 -29.26
CA ASP A 603 -32.22 -10.89 -30.14
C ASP A 603 -31.02 -11.83 -30.40
N ALA A 604 -29.83 -11.26 -30.62
CA ALA A 604 -28.62 -12.03 -30.86
C ALA A 604 -28.11 -12.73 -29.59
N ALA A 605 -28.15 -12.02 -28.45
CA ALA A 605 -27.77 -12.55 -27.14
C ALA A 605 -28.67 -13.73 -26.74
N GLU A 606 -29.99 -13.61 -26.91
CA GLU A 606 -30.94 -14.69 -26.63
C GLU A 606 -30.63 -15.97 -27.43
N LYS A 607 -30.28 -15.83 -28.71
CA LYS A 607 -29.87 -16.96 -29.56
C LYS A 607 -28.54 -17.58 -29.11
N GLY A 608 -27.59 -16.78 -28.61
CA GLY A 608 -26.29 -17.25 -28.11
C GLY A 608 -26.31 -17.80 -26.69
N ALA A 609 -27.35 -17.52 -25.90
CA ALA A 609 -27.39 -17.80 -24.47
C ALA A 609 -27.23 -19.30 -24.13
N ALA A 610 -27.95 -20.17 -24.85
CA ALA A 610 -27.89 -21.61 -24.60
C ALA A 610 -26.50 -22.20 -24.91
N GLU A 611 -25.85 -21.74 -25.98
CA GLU A 611 -24.52 -22.20 -26.38
C GLU A 611 -23.45 -21.77 -25.38
N TRP A 612 -23.49 -20.50 -24.94
CA TRP A 612 -22.53 -20.01 -23.96
C TRP A 612 -22.72 -20.66 -22.58
N ALA A 613 -23.97 -20.82 -22.13
CA ALA A 613 -24.28 -21.53 -20.89
C ALA A 613 -23.83 -23.00 -20.93
N ALA A 614 -23.89 -23.66 -22.09
CA ALA A 614 -23.43 -25.03 -22.28
C ALA A 614 -21.89 -25.16 -22.32
N THR A 615 -21.17 -24.09 -22.64
CA THR A 615 -19.70 -24.08 -22.65
C THR A 615 -19.16 -24.44 -21.26
N PRO A 616 -18.28 -25.44 -21.10
CA PRO A 616 -17.77 -25.85 -19.79
C PRO A 616 -17.07 -24.71 -19.03
N PRO A 617 -17.19 -24.61 -17.69
CA PRO A 617 -16.54 -23.56 -16.90
C PRO A 617 -15.02 -23.48 -17.11
N ALA A 618 -14.34 -24.62 -17.22
CA ALA A 618 -12.91 -24.67 -17.55
C ALA A 618 -12.59 -23.99 -18.90
N ARG A 619 -13.42 -24.20 -19.92
CA ARG A 619 -13.23 -23.55 -21.22
C ARG A 619 -13.51 -22.04 -21.17
N ARG A 620 -14.52 -21.62 -20.40
CA ARG A 620 -14.76 -20.19 -20.14
C ARG A 620 -13.57 -19.56 -19.42
N ALA A 621 -12.98 -20.26 -18.44
CA ALA A 621 -11.79 -19.81 -17.73
C ALA A 621 -10.58 -19.62 -18.65
N GLU A 622 -10.31 -20.59 -19.54
CA GLU A 622 -9.24 -20.50 -20.54
C GLU A 622 -9.39 -19.26 -21.43
N ILE A 623 -10.63 -18.93 -21.84
CA ILE A 623 -10.91 -17.74 -22.64
C ILE A 623 -10.60 -16.46 -21.85
N LEU A 624 -11.00 -16.38 -20.58
CA LEU A 624 -10.70 -15.21 -19.73
C LEU A 624 -9.20 -15.06 -19.49
N ILE A 625 -8.48 -16.15 -19.23
CA ILE A 625 -7.03 -16.14 -19.06
C ILE A 625 -6.35 -15.66 -20.34
N LYS A 626 -6.79 -16.15 -21.51
CA LYS A 626 -6.28 -15.69 -22.80
C LYS A 626 -6.58 -14.21 -23.08
N ALA A 627 -7.74 -13.71 -22.65
CA ALA A 627 -8.04 -12.28 -22.74
C ALA A 627 -7.07 -11.46 -21.87
N ALA A 628 -6.70 -11.97 -20.70
CA ALA A 628 -5.74 -11.32 -19.80
C ALA A 628 -4.35 -11.23 -20.45
N GLU A 629 -3.89 -12.30 -21.10
CA GLU A 629 -2.64 -12.30 -21.88
C GLU A 629 -2.67 -11.26 -23.01
N LEU A 630 -3.76 -11.22 -23.79
CA LEU A 630 -3.93 -10.25 -24.88
C LEU A 630 -3.98 -8.79 -24.40
N LEU A 631 -4.51 -8.52 -23.20
CA LEU A 631 -4.45 -7.19 -22.59
C LEU A 631 -3.02 -6.81 -22.21
N GLU A 632 -2.25 -7.73 -21.63
CA GLU A 632 -0.84 -7.50 -21.30
C GLU A 632 0.00 -7.26 -22.57
N GLU A 633 -0.23 -8.02 -23.64
CA GLU A 633 0.40 -7.82 -24.95
C GLU A 633 0.05 -6.46 -25.57
N SER A 634 -1.20 -6.01 -25.40
CA SER A 634 -1.70 -4.75 -25.98
C SER A 634 -1.44 -3.53 -25.09
N ARG A 635 -0.75 -3.70 -23.96
CA ARG A 635 -0.63 -2.69 -22.89
C ARG A 635 -0.19 -1.31 -23.39
N PRO A 636 0.86 -1.14 -24.22
CA PRO A 636 1.26 0.20 -24.65
C PRO A 636 0.17 0.94 -25.43
N ALA A 637 -0.56 0.25 -26.31
CA ALA A 637 -1.65 0.83 -27.07
C ALA A 637 -2.85 1.19 -26.17
N LEU A 638 -3.17 0.33 -25.19
CA LEU A 638 -4.19 0.61 -24.18
C LEU A 638 -3.81 1.82 -23.33
N MET A 639 -2.56 1.94 -22.89
CA MET A 639 -2.08 3.10 -22.13
C MET A 639 -2.15 4.40 -22.94
N ALA A 640 -1.78 4.37 -24.22
CA ALA A 640 -1.91 5.52 -25.11
C ALA A 640 -3.37 5.99 -25.20
N LEU A 641 -4.31 5.05 -25.31
CA LEU A 641 -5.73 5.35 -25.39
C LEU A 641 -6.30 5.81 -24.04
N LEU A 642 -5.96 5.16 -22.92
CA LEU A 642 -6.39 5.58 -21.58
C LEU A 642 -5.92 7.00 -21.23
N GLY A 643 -4.69 7.35 -21.58
CA GLY A 643 -4.17 8.71 -21.38
C GLY A 643 -4.88 9.75 -22.23
N ARG A 644 -5.19 9.43 -23.50
CA ARG A 644 -5.81 10.36 -24.43
C ARG A 644 -7.33 10.45 -24.31
N GLU A 645 -8.02 9.35 -24.05
CA GLU A 645 -9.49 9.31 -23.96
C GLU A 645 -9.98 9.63 -22.55
N ALA A 646 -9.36 9.06 -21.51
CA ALA A 646 -9.81 9.19 -20.13
C ALA A 646 -8.92 10.12 -19.28
N GLY A 647 -7.87 10.69 -19.84
CA GLY A 647 -6.99 11.64 -19.15
C GLY A 647 -6.09 11.02 -18.07
N LYS A 648 -5.83 9.70 -18.13
CA LYS A 648 -5.07 8.99 -17.08
C LYS A 648 -3.56 9.11 -17.23
N SER A 649 -2.87 9.38 -16.12
CA SER A 649 -1.41 9.36 -16.06
C SER A 649 -0.85 7.99 -16.44
N LEU A 650 0.44 7.92 -16.79
CA LEU A 650 1.10 6.65 -17.10
C LEU A 650 1.01 5.64 -15.93
N PRO A 651 1.31 6.00 -14.67
CA PRO A 651 1.13 5.08 -13.54
C PRO A 651 -0.31 4.58 -13.38
N ASN A 652 -1.31 5.47 -13.53
CA ASN A 652 -2.71 5.07 -13.41
C ASN A 652 -3.17 4.17 -14.57
N SER A 653 -2.62 4.38 -15.77
CA SER A 653 -2.89 3.51 -16.93
C SER A 653 -2.29 2.11 -16.74
N VAL A 654 -1.09 2.00 -16.16
CA VAL A 654 -0.50 0.70 -15.77
C VAL A 654 -1.39 0.00 -14.75
N ALA A 655 -1.79 0.71 -13.69
CA ALA A 655 -2.64 0.15 -12.63
C ALA A 655 -3.98 -0.34 -13.18
N GLU A 656 -4.61 0.40 -14.10
CA GLU A 656 -5.90 0.00 -14.65
C GLU A 656 -5.81 -1.22 -15.58
N VAL A 657 -4.79 -1.30 -16.43
CA VAL A 657 -4.57 -2.51 -17.24
C VAL A 657 -4.34 -3.72 -16.35
N ARG A 658 -3.56 -3.57 -15.27
CA ARG A 658 -3.33 -4.62 -14.27
C ARG A 658 -4.62 -5.07 -13.60
N GLU A 659 -5.46 -4.14 -13.16
CA GLU A 659 -6.74 -4.45 -12.53
C GLU A 659 -7.68 -5.22 -13.47
N ALA A 660 -7.74 -4.85 -14.75
CA ALA A 660 -8.51 -5.58 -15.76
C ALA A 660 -8.00 -7.02 -15.97
N VAL A 661 -6.67 -7.20 -16.02
CA VAL A 661 -6.00 -8.51 -16.10
C VAL A 661 -6.30 -9.35 -14.85
N ASP A 662 -6.25 -8.74 -13.67
CA ASP A 662 -6.51 -9.43 -12.41
C ASP A 662 -7.96 -9.87 -12.30
N PHE A 663 -8.94 -9.08 -12.74
CA PHE A 663 -10.36 -9.53 -12.81
C PHE A 663 -10.52 -10.78 -13.67
N LEU A 664 -9.93 -10.79 -14.87
CA LEU A 664 -10.01 -11.92 -15.79
C LEU A 664 -9.38 -13.18 -15.19
N ARG A 665 -8.17 -13.06 -14.64
CA ARG A 665 -7.44 -14.18 -14.03
C ARG A 665 -8.14 -14.69 -12.77
N TYR A 666 -8.63 -13.79 -11.91
CA TYR A 666 -9.32 -14.15 -10.67
C TYR A 666 -10.64 -14.88 -10.93
N TYR A 667 -11.51 -14.35 -11.79
CA TYR A 667 -12.77 -15.02 -12.11
C TYR A 667 -12.55 -16.31 -12.91
N GLY A 668 -11.57 -16.34 -13.82
CA GLY A 668 -11.16 -17.55 -14.52
C GLY A 668 -10.72 -18.66 -13.57
N ALA A 669 -9.80 -18.35 -12.65
CA ALA A 669 -9.35 -19.30 -11.63
C ALA A 669 -10.50 -19.80 -10.74
N THR A 670 -11.40 -18.89 -10.33
CA THR A 670 -12.54 -19.22 -9.48
C THR A 670 -13.49 -20.22 -10.16
N ILE A 671 -13.91 -19.97 -11.40
CA ILE A 671 -14.85 -20.89 -12.08
C ILE A 671 -14.19 -22.20 -12.50
N ALA A 672 -12.89 -22.21 -12.78
CA ALA A 672 -12.16 -23.44 -13.06
C ALA A 672 -12.11 -24.37 -11.84
N ARG A 673 -12.04 -23.78 -10.63
CA ARG A 673 -12.01 -24.51 -9.37
C ARG A 673 -13.41 -24.95 -8.91
N ASP A 674 -14.39 -24.04 -8.95
CA ASP A 674 -15.61 -24.20 -8.16
C ASP A 674 -16.89 -24.50 -8.98
N PHE A 675 -16.90 -24.19 -10.29
CA PHE A 675 -18.16 -24.18 -11.06
C PHE A 675 -18.41 -25.48 -11.83
N ASN A 676 -19.68 -25.85 -11.93
CA ASN A 676 -20.17 -26.95 -12.78
C ASN A 676 -21.51 -26.55 -13.41
N ASN A 677 -21.65 -26.65 -14.73
CA ASN A 677 -22.87 -26.27 -15.46
C ASN A 677 -24.13 -27.06 -15.01
N ALA A 678 -23.96 -28.21 -14.36
CA ALA A 678 -25.09 -28.95 -13.79
C ALA A 678 -25.71 -28.25 -12.58
N THR A 679 -24.92 -27.52 -11.79
CA THR A 679 -25.33 -26.94 -10.50
C THR A 679 -25.28 -25.41 -10.45
N HIS A 680 -24.50 -24.78 -11.34
CA HIS A 680 -24.35 -23.34 -11.45
C HIS A 680 -25.07 -22.89 -12.73
N LYS A 681 -26.32 -22.47 -12.60
CA LYS A 681 -27.15 -22.06 -13.74
C LYS A 681 -27.09 -20.54 -13.94
N PRO A 682 -26.73 -20.04 -15.13
CA PRO A 682 -26.70 -18.59 -15.39
C PRO A 682 -28.10 -17.98 -15.36
N LEU A 683 -28.16 -16.67 -15.15
CA LEU A 683 -29.40 -15.89 -15.26
C LEU A 683 -29.92 -15.80 -16.70
N GLY A 684 -29.03 -15.66 -17.68
CA GLY A 684 -29.38 -15.43 -19.09
C GLY A 684 -28.68 -14.21 -19.66
N ILE A 685 -29.43 -13.19 -20.10
CA ILE A 685 -28.87 -11.92 -20.56
C ILE A 685 -28.61 -11.00 -19.37
N VAL A 686 -27.37 -10.53 -19.22
CA VAL A 686 -26.97 -9.54 -18.21
C VAL A 686 -26.56 -8.25 -18.91
N THR A 687 -27.12 -7.11 -18.47
CA THR A 687 -26.68 -5.79 -18.94
C THR A 687 -25.58 -5.27 -18.02
N CYS A 688 -24.42 -4.93 -18.58
CA CYS A 688 -23.30 -4.33 -17.87
C CYS A 688 -23.17 -2.86 -18.26
N ILE A 689 -23.35 -1.96 -17.30
CA ILE A 689 -23.23 -0.50 -17.47
C ILE A 689 -22.06 -0.02 -16.61
N SER A 690 -21.06 0.56 -17.26
CA SER A 690 -19.77 0.90 -16.63
C SER A 690 -19.47 2.40 -16.71
N PRO A 691 -18.63 2.93 -15.79
CA PRO A 691 -18.33 4.35 -15.71
C PRO A 691 -17.11 4.73 -16.57
N TRP A 692 -16.91 6.03 -16.79
CA TRP A 692 -15.79 6.59 -17.55
C TRP A 692 -14.47 6.60 -16.77
N ASN A 693 -14.51 6.50 -15.44
CA ASN A 693 -13.33 6.73 -14.61
C ASN A 693 -12.45 5.50 -14.42
N PHE A 694 -12.98 4.29 -14.68
CA PHE A 694 -12.23 3.06 -14.90
C PHE A 694 -12.76 2.37 -16.15
N PRO A 695 -12.54 2.99 -17.32
CA PRO A 695 -13.22 2.65 -18.55
C PRO A 695 -12.74 1.32 -19.15
N LEU A 696 -11.63 0.76 -18.65
CA LEU A 696 -11.15 -0.57 -18.98
C LEU A 696 -11.38 -1.55 -17.82
N ALA A 697 -10.93 -1.23 -16.60
CA ALA A 697 -10.92 -2.22 -15.51
C ALA A 697 -12.32 -2.60 -15.02
N ILE A 698 -13.17 -1.62 -14.69
CA ILE A 698 -14.54 -1.91 -14.23
C ILE A 698 -15.38 -2.46 -15.38
N PHE A 699 -15.19 -1.93 -16.59
CA PHE A 699 -15.84 -2.44 -17.81
C PHE A 699 -15.56 -3.94 -18.00
N ILE A 700 -14.29 -4.33 -18.01
CA ILE A 700 -13.89 -5.75 -18.13
C ILE A 700 -14.32 -6.54 -16.89
N GLY A 701 -14.19 -6.00 -15.69
CA GLY A 701 -14.56 -6.69 -14.45
C GLY A 701 -16.02 -7.12 -14.42
N GLN A 702 -16.95 -6.23 -14.78
CA GLN A 702 -18.39 -6.55 -14.87
C GLN A 702 -18.67 -7.61 -15.95
N ILE A 703 -18.13 -7.39 -17.15
CA ILE A 703 -18.34 -8.28 -18.31
C ILE A 703 -17.76 -9.68 -18.02
N ALA A 704 -16.55 -9.74 -17.49
CA ALA A 704 -15.86 -10.98 -17.16
C ALA A 704 -16.62 -11.77 -16.09
N ALA A 705 -17.16 -11.11 -15.06
CA ALA A 705 -17.98 -11.78 -14.04
C ALA A 705 -19.25 -12.41 -14.64
N ALA A 706 -19.96 -11.68 -15.50
CA ALA A 706 -21.17 -12.17 -16.17
C ALA A 706 -20.86 -13.34 -17.12
N LEU A 707 -19.84 -13.20 -17.96
CA LEU A 707 -19.39 -14.25 -18.88
C LEU A 707 -18.88 -15.49 -18.12
N ALA A 708 -18.12 -15.31 -17.04
CA ALA A 708 -17.61 -16.38 -16.19
C ALA A 708 -18.75 -17.25 -15.63
N ALA A 709 -19.82 -16.60 -15.16
CA ALA A 709 -21.02 -17.26 -14.66
C ALA A 709 -21.88 -17.93 -15.76
N GLY A 710 -21.52 -17.77 -17.04
CA GLY A 710 -22.20 -18.39 -18.19
C GLY A 710 -23.32 -17.53 -18.79
N ASN A 711 -23.40 -16.25 -18.42
CA ASN A 711 -24.36 -15.30 -18.96
C ASN A 711 -23.86 -14.70 -20.28
N VAL A 712 -24.78 -14.25 -21.13
CA VAL A 712 -24.47 -13.40 -22.29
C VAL A 712 -24.67 -11.94 -21.93
N VAL A 713 -23.92 -11.05 -22.57
CA VAL A 713 -23.73 -9.68 -22.07
C VAL A 713 -24.11 -8.62 -23.10
N LEU A 714 -24.89 -7.64 -22.64
CA LEU A 714 -25.08 -6.35 -23.30
C LEU A 714 -24.23 -5.30 -22.57
N ALA A 715 -23.12 -4.88 -23.18
CA ALA A 715 -22.16 -3.97 -22.57
C ALA A 715 -22.40 -2.52 -23.04
N LYS A 716 -22.78 -1.64 -22.10
CA LYS A 716 -22.92 -0.19 -22.32
C LYS A 716 -21.77 0.53 -21.60
N PRO A 717 -20.74 1.00 -22.32
CA PRO A 717 -19.70 1.84 -21.72
C PRO A 717 -20.23 3.26 -21.47
N ALA A 718 -19.55 4.03 -20.61
CA ALA A 718 -19.80 5.46 -20.49
C ALA A 718 -19.57 6.18 -21.83
N GLU A 719 -20.35 7.23 -22.10
CA GLU A 719 -20.30 8.00 -23.34
C GLU A 719 -18.99 8.77 -23.52
N GLU A 720 -18.27 9.05 -22.43
CA GLU A 720 -16.98 9.73 -22.46
C GLU A 720 -15.84 8.82 -22.92
N THR A 721 -15.96 7.50 -22.76
CA THR A 721 -14.88 6.53 -23.01
C THR A 721 -15.28 5.31 -23.87
N PRO A 722 -15.87 5.51 -25.06
CA PRO A 722 -16.36 4.40 -25.89
C PRO A 722 -15.25 3.67 -26.68
N LEU A 723 -14.11 4.31 -26.95
CA LEU A 723 -13.04 3.77 -27.80
C LEU A 723 -12.30 2.64 -27.09
N ILE A 724 -11.88 2.84 -25.84
CA ILE A 724 -11.22 1.80 -25.05
C ILE A 724 -12.13 0.59 -24.81
N ALA A 725 -13.44 0.83 -24.64
CA ALA A 725 -14.44 -0.22 -24.52
C ALA A 725 -14.55 -1.05 -25.82
N ALA A 726 -14.51 -0.41 -26.98
CA ALA A 726 -14.50 -1.11 -28.27
C ALA A 726 -13.26 -1.97 -28.47
N VAL A 727 -12.08 -1.46 -28.07
CA VAL A 727 -10.84 -2.24 -28.07
C VAL A 727 -10.94 -3.44 -27.13
N ALA A 728 -11.45 -3.25 -25.91
CA ALA A 728 -11.63 -4.31 -24.92
C ALA A 728 -12.55 -5.43 -25.41
N VAL A 729 -13.71 -5.10 -26.02
CA VAL A 729 -14.62 -6.09 -26.60
C VAL A 729 -13.96 -6.84 -27.77
N GLY A 730 -13.22 -6.14 -28.62
CA GLY A 730 -12.42 -6.76 -29.68
C GLY A 730 -11.40 -7.78 -29.13
N ILE A 731 -10.74 -7.45 -28.02
CA ILE A 731 -9.80 -8.35 -27.33
C ILE A 731 -10.53 -9.58 -26.76
N LEU A 732 -11.68 -9.41 -26.12
CA LEU A 732 -12.49 -10.52 -25.58
C LEU A 732 -12.96 -11.48 -26.69
N HIS A 733 -13.38 -10.96 -27.84
CA HIS A 733 -13.71 -11.80 -28.99
C HIS A 733 -12.48 -12.53 -29.54
N LYS A 734 -11.34 -11.85 -29.68
CA LYS A 734 -10.07 -12.46 -30.09
C LYS A 734 -9.60 -13.56 -29.13
N ALA A 735 -9.90 -13.42 -27.84
CA ALA A 735 -9.61 -14.44 -26.82
C ALA A 735 -10.50 -15.69 -26.95
N GLY A 736 -11.66 -15.56 -27.58
CA GLY A 736 -12.58 -16.67 -27.85
C GLY A 736 -13.98 -16.49 -27.27
N VAL A 737 -14.34 -15.33 -26.73
CA VAL A 737 -15.73 -15.04 -26.35
C VAL A 737 -16.59 -15.01 -27.63
N PRO A 738 -17.62 -15.88 -27.76
CA PRO A 738 -18.47 -15.90 -28.94
C PRO A 738 -19.09 -14.53 -29.20
N THR A 739 -19.20 -14.15 -30.47
CA THR A 739 -19.78 -12.86 -30.87
C THR A 739 -21.27 -12.75 -30.53
N SER A 740 -21.95 -13.88 -30.38
CA SER A 740 -23.32 -13.96 -29.88
C SER A 740 -23.42 -13.78 -28.36
N ALA A 741 -22.32 -13.93 -27.61
CA ALA A 741 -22.30 -13.88 -26.14
C ALA A 741 -21.94 -12.51 -25.56
N LEU A 742 -21.36 -11.61 -26.36
CA LEU A 742 -20.96 -10.26 -25.92
C LEU A 742 -21.26 -9.24 -27.02
N HIS A 743 -22.03 -8.22 -26.67
CA HIS A 743 -22.40 -7.12 -27.58
C HIS A 743 -22.02 -5.78 -26.97
N LEU A 744 -21.46 -4.88 -27.77
CA LEU A 744 -21.13 -3.52 -27.34
C LEU A 744 -22.19 -2.54 -27.84
N LEU A 745 -22.67 -1.68 -26.94
CA LEU A 745 -23.69 -0.68 -27.23
C LEU A 745 -23.24 0.70 -26.73
N PRO A 746 -22.33 1.41 -27.44
CA PRO A 746 -21.94 2.77 -27.08
C PRO A 746 -23.14 3.72 -27.22
N GLY A 747 -23.36 4.59 -26.26
CA GLY A 747 -24.50 5.53 -26.25
C GLY A 747 -24.56 6.28 -24.93
N ALA A 748 -25.52 7.19 -24.77
CA ALA A 748 -25.74 7.85 -23.48
C ALA A 748 -26.77 7.07 -22.64
N GLY A 749 -27.34 7.73 -21.62
CA GLY A 749 -28.23 7.10 -20.64
C GLY A 749 -29.46 6.41 -21.23
N GLU A 750 -29.99 6.89 -22.36
CA GLU A 750 -31.14 6.30 -23.06
C GLU A 750 -30.88 4.88 -23.56
N ILE A 751 -29.65 4.57 -23.98
CA ILE A 751 -29.29 3.21 -24.42
C ILE A 751 -29.19 2.27 -23.23
N GLY A 752 -28.62 2.74 -22.11
CA GLY A 752 -28.63 1.99 -20.86
C GLY A 752 -30.05 1.72 -20.36
N SER A 753 -30.92 2.74 -20.38
CA SER A 753 -32.32 2.63 -20.00
C SER A 753 -33.10 1.67 -20.91
N ALA A 754 -32.87 1.69 -22.23
CA ALA A 754 -33.50 0.78 -23.16
C ALA A 754 -33.07 -0.67 -22.91
N ALA A 755 -31.79 -0.92 -22.61
CA ALA A 755 -31.30 -2.25 -22.28
C ALA A 755 -31.90 -2.77 -20.97
N VAL A 756 -31.94 -1.95 -19.91
CA VAL A 756 -32.58 -2.30 -18.63
C VAL A 756 -34.07 -2.62 -18.81
N ALA A 757 -34.76 -1.92 -19.71
CA ALA A 757 -36.18 -2.09 -19.97
C ALA A 757 -36.54 -3.31 -20.84
N ASP A 758 -35.59 -3.94 -21.55
CA ASP A 758 -35.89 -5.10 -22.41
C ASP A 758 -36.28 -6.32 -21.56
N SER A 759 -37.43 -6.96 -21.85
CA SER A 759 -38.02 -8.07 -21.07
C SER A 759 -37.12 -9.30 -20.89
N ARG A 760 -36.10 -9.46 -21.75
CA ARG A 760 -35.20 -10.61 -21.75
C ARG A 760 -33.97 -10.42 -20.87
N VAL A 761 -33.70 -9.20 -20.40
CA VAL A 761 -32.62 -8.95 -19.43
C VAL A 761 -33.01 -9.52 -18.07
N MET A 762 -32.16 -10.45 -17.60
CA MET A 762 -32.34 -11.23 -16.37
C MET A 762 -31.39 -10.79 -15.25
N GLY A 763 -30.51 -9.82 -15.49
CA GLY A 763 -29.65 -9.21 -14.48
C GLY A 763 -29.05 -7.90 -14.96
N VAL A 764 -28.74 -7.01 -14.03
CA VAL A 764 -28.07 -5.73 -14.32
C VAL A 764 -26.88 -5.55 -13.39
N MET A 765 -25.72 -5.26 -13.98
CA MET A 765 -24.53 -4.78 -13.26
C MET A 765 -24.31 -3.32 -13.66
N PHE A 766 -24.30 -2.43 -12.67
CA PHE A 766 -24.12 -1.01 -12.85
C PHE A 766 -23.01 -0.50 -11.95
N THR A 767 -22.16 0.36 -12.51
CA THR A 767 -21.23 1.15 -11.72
C THR A 767 -21.27 2.61 -12.20
N GLY A 768 -21.57 3.54 -11.31
CA GLY A 768 -21.80 4.95 -11.64
C GLY A 768 -22.42 5.73 -10.49
N SER A 769 -23.15 6.82 -10.77
CA SER A 769 -23.70 7.66 -9.70
C SER A 769 -24.88 7.02 -8.96
N THR A 770 -25.03 7.34 -7.68
CA THR A 770 -26.16 6.89 -6.84
C THR A 770 -27.51 7.27 -7.45
N THR A 771 -27.61 8.49 -8.01
CA THR A 771 -28.83 8.97 -8.68
C THR A 771 -29.25 8.10 -9.86
N VAL A 772 -28.30 7.72 -10.72
CA VAL A 772 -28.60 6.85 -11.88
C VAL A 772 -28.93 5.43 -11.42
N ALA A 773 -28.24 4.90 -10.40
CA ALA A 773 -28.58 3.60 -9.83
C ALA A 773 -30.01 3.56 -9.27
N GLN A 774 -30.46 4.61 -8.61
CA GLN A 774 -31.85 4.73 -8.12
C GLN A 774 -32.87 4.79 -9.28
N ILE A 775 -32.54 5.44 -10.39
CA ILE A 775 -33.38 5.43 -11.60
C ILE A 775 -33.50 4.01 -12.15
N ILE A 776 -32.39 3.29 -12.28
CA ILE A 776 -32.38 1.89 -12.75
C ILE A 776 -33.18 1.00 -11.79
N ASN A 777 -33.02 1.17 -10.48
CA ASN A 777 -33.78 0.41 -9.47
C ASN A 777 -35.30 0.58 -9.64
N ARG A 778 -35.77 1.81 -9.89
CA ARG A 778 -37.19 2.08 -10.19
C ARG A 778 -37.65 1.39 -11.48
N GLN A 779 -36.82 1.39 -12.52
CA GLN A 779 -37.14 0.67 -13.76
C GLN A 779 -37.25 -0.84 -13.56
N LEU A 780 -36.48 -1.40 -12.63
CA LEU A 780 -36.46 -2.83 -12.32
C LEU A 780 -37.56 -3.27 -11.32
N GLU A 781 -38.33 -2.34 -10.75
CA GLU A 781 -39.31 -2.61 -9.69
C GLU A 781 -40.30 -3.75 -10.05
N THR A 782 -40.91 -3.65 -11.22
CA THR A 782 -41.92 -4.60 -11.70
C THR A 782 -41.33 -5.79 -12.44
N ARG A 783 -40.01 -5.80 -12.64
CA ARG A 783 -39.29 -6.80 -13.43
C ARG A 783 -39.07 -8.10 -12.66
N ARG A 784 -39.24 -9.23 -13.35
CA ARG A 784 -39.00 -10.57 -12.83
C ARG A 784 -38.11 -11.38 -13.76
N THR A 785 -37.36 -12.31 -13.19
CA THR A 785 -36.62 -13.34 -13.92
C THR A 785 -37.56 -14.43 -14.44
N SER A 786 -37.04 -15.34 -15.26
CA SER A 786 -37.76 -16.55 -15.70
C SER A 786 -38.23 -17.46 -14.55
N THR A 787 -37.57 -17.39 -13.39
CA THR A 787 -37.96 -18.12 -12.17
C THR A 787 -38.97 -17.36 -11.31
N GLY A 788 -39.44 -16.19 -11.76
CA GLY A 788 -40.37 -15.34 -11.03
C GLY A 788 -39.72 -14.49 -9.93
N GLN A 789 -38.41 -14.54 -9.75
CA GLN A 789 -37.68 -13.71 -8.77
C GLN A 789 -37.53 -12.27 -9.26
N PRO A 790 -37.35 -11.27 -8.37
CA PRO A 790 -36.84 -9.95 -8.75
C PRO A 790 -35.56 -10.06 -9.60
N VAL A 791 -35.48 -9.28 -10.69
CA VAL A 791 -34.24 -9.19 -11.49
C VAL A 791 -33.08 -8.73 -10.58
N PRO A 792 -31.99 -9.51 -10.46
CA PRO A 792 -30.80 -9.12 -9.73
C PRO A 792 -30.22 -7.81 -10.24
N PHE A 793 -29.96 -6.89 -9.31
CA PHE A 793 -29.30 -5.63 -9.57
C PHE A 793 -28.08 -5.52 -8.68
N VAL A 794 -26.89 -5.46 -9.28
CA VAL A 794 -25.64 -5.12 -8.62
C VAL A 794 -25.32 -3.69 -8.99
N ALA A 795 -25.40 -2.79 -8.01
CA ALA A 795 -25.12 -1.37 -8.20
C ALA A 795 -23.98 -0.96 -7.28
N GLU A 796 -22.83 -0.63 -7.85
CA GLU A 796 -21.70 -0.02 -7.15
C GLU A 796 -21.69 1.48 -7.47
N THR A 797 -21.63 2.33 -6.45
CA THR A 797 -21.83 3.77 -6.62
C THR A 797 -20.78 4.60 -5.86
N GLY A 798 -21.07 5.87 -5.61
CA GLY A 798 -20.11 6.83 -5.05
C GLY A 798 -19.85 6.67 -3.54
N GLY A 799 -19.04 7.58 -3.00
CA GLY A 799 -18.72 7.59 -1.57
C GLY A 799 -18.36 8.98 -1.05
N GLN A 800 -18.77 9.29 0.17
CA GLN A 800 -18.25 10.42 0.95
C GLN A 800 -17.09 9.94 1.84
N ASN A 801 -16.03 9.43 1.21
CA ASN A 801 -14.99 8.68 1.90
C ASN A 801 -14.19 9.56 2.86
N ALA A 802 -14.01 9.07 4.08
CA ALA A 802 -13.31 9.78 5.15
C ALA A 802 -12.00 9.09 5.52
N MET A 803 -11.03 9.87 5.99
CA MET A 803 -9.82 9.39 6.65
C MET A 803 -9.69 10.06 8.01
N ILE A 804 -9.58 9.28 9.08
CA ILE A 804 -9.28 9.81 10.42
C ILE A 804 -7.78 9.74 10.66
N VAL A 805 -7.21 10.86 11.11
CA VAL A 805 -5.81 10.98 11.53
C VAL A 805 -5.79 11.45 12.97
N ASP A 806 -5.15 10.68 13.85
CA ASP A 806 -4.88 11.10 15.22
C ASP A 806 -3.45 11.62 15.39
N SER A 807 -3.14 12.13 16.58
CA SER A 807 -1.83 12.74 16.89
C SER A 807 -0.67 11.74 17.00
N SER A 808 -0.93 10.42 16.93
CA SER A 808 0.09 9.38 16.93
C SER A 808 0.60 9.03 15.53
N ALA A 809 -0.12 9.45 14.49
CA ALA A 809 0.26 9.19 13.11
C ALA A 809 1.54 9.94 12.71
N LEU A 810 2.32 9.35 11.80
CA LEU A 810 3.47 10.02 11.21
C LEU A 810 3.01 10.97 10.10
N THR A 811 3.25 12.27 10.27
CA THR A 811 2.78 13.33 9.36
C THR A 811 3.18 13.09 7.91
N GLU A 812 4.43 12.70 7.66
CA GLU A 812 4.97 12.46 6.32
C GLU A 812 4.21 11.35 5.59
N GLN A 813 3.90 10.25 6.30
CA GLN A 813 3.09 9.16 5.75
C GLN A 813 1.66 9.62 5.47
N VAL A 814 1.05 10.34 6.43
CA VAL A 814 -0.30 10.91 6.27
C VAL A 814 -0.36 11.80 5.03
N VAL A 815 0.59 12.71 4.86
CA VAL A 815 0.60 13.64 3.72
C VAL A 815 0.76 12.89 2.40
N ALA A 816 1.67 11.92 2.32
CA ALA A 816 1.82 11.08 1.12
C ALA A 816 0.51 10.36 0.76
N ASP A 817 -0.13 9.73 1.75
CA ASP A 817 -1.33 8.94 1.56
C ASP A 817 -2.56 9.81 1.27
N VAL A 818 -2.66 11.00 1.87
CA VAL A 818 -3.71 11.99 1.58
C VAL A 818 -3.57 12.53 0.17
N LEU A 819 -2.36 12.89 -0.27
CA LEU A 819 -2.13 13.36 -1.65
C LEU A 819 -2.54 12.31 -2.67
N ALA A 820 -2.09 11.06 -2.48
CA ALA A 820 -2.47 9.95 -3.34
C ALA A 820 -3.99 9.72 -3.30
N SER A 821 -4.60 9.68 -2.12
CA SER A 821 -6.02 9.35 -2.00
C SER A 821 -6.95 10.44 -2.52
N ALA A 822 -6.59 11.73 -2.38
CA ALA A 822 -7.47 12.84 -2.73
C ALA A 822 -7.29 13.36 -4.17
N PHE A 823 -6.05 13.34 -4.69
CA PHE A 823 -5.71 14.05 -5.92
C PHE A 823 -5.24 13.14 -7.07
N ASP A 824 -4.86 11.89 -6.82
CA ASP A 824 -4.59 10.92 -7.90
C ASP A 824 -5.79 10.82 -8.85
N SER A 825 -5.53 10.70 -10.15
CA SER A 825 -6.58 10.71 -11.19
C SER A 825 -7.51 11.94 -11.11
N ALA A 826 -6.99 13.08 -10.65
CA ALA A 826 -7.78 14.29 -10.36
C ALA A 826 -8.95 14.04 -9.38
N GLY A 827 -8.79 13.13 -8.41
CA GLY A 827 -9.84 12.78 -7.46
C GLY A 827 -11.03 12.04 -8.09
N GLN A 828 -10.91 11.55 -9.32
CA GLN A 828 -11.97 10.87 -10.06
C GLN A 828 -12.03 9.36 -9.79
N ARG A 829 -11.71 8.95 -8.56
CA ARG A 829 -11.92 7.58 -8.09
C ARG A 829 -13.13 7.57 -7.15
N CYS A 830 -13.98 6.55 -7.25
CA CYS A 830 -15.03 6.34 -6.25
C CYS A 830 -14.44 6.15 -4.85
N SER A 831 -13.22 5.63 -4.74
CA SER A 831 -12.45 5.46 -3.51
C SER A 831 -11.65 6.69 -3.05
N ALA A 832 -11.68 7.80 -3.79
CA ALA A 832 -10.89 8.97 -3.46
C ALA A 832 -11.30 9.58 -2.12
N LEU A 833 -10.32 10.07 -1.36
CA LEU A 833 -10.52 10.71 -0.07
C LEU A 833 -11.26 12.03 -0.26
N ARG A 834 -12.44 12.16 0.36
CA ARG A 834 -13.28 13.37 0.30
C ARG A 834 -13.17 14.20 1.57
N VAL A 835 -13.00 13.56 2.72
CA VAL A 835 -12.97 14.21 4.04
C VAL A 835 -11.79 13.72 4.87
N LEU A 836 -10.77 14.56 5.04
CA LEU A 836 -9.73 14.35 6.03
C LEU A 836 -10.20 14.87 7.39
N CYS A 837 -10.33 13.97 8.36
CA CYS A 837 -10.67 14.28 9.74
C CYS A 837 -9.39 14.23 10.58
N VAL A 838 -8.84 15.38 10.96
CA VAL A 838 -7.54 15.47 11.64
C VAL A 838 -7.70 15.96 13.08
N GLN A 839 -7.02 15.31 14.01
CA GLN A 839 -7.10 15.69 15.43
C GLN A 839 -6.53 17.10 15.64
N ASP A 840 -7.22 17.91 16.45
CA ASP A 840 -6.89 19.31 16.68
C ASP A 840 -5.42 19.55 17.08
N ASP A 841 -4.84 18.64 17.89
CA ASP A 841 -3.48 18.74 18.43
C ASP A 841 -2.37 18.63 17.38
N CYS A 842 -2.62 17.96 16.24
CA CYS A 842 -1.64 17.78 15.16
C CYS A 842 -2.04 18.48 13.84
N ALA A 843 -3.27 18.98 13.75
CA ALA A 843 -3.86 19.47 12.51
C ALA A 843 -3.07 20.61 11.85
N ASP A 844 -2.56 21.60 12.59
CA ASP A 844 -1.81 22.70 11.97
C ASP A 844 -0.51 22.25 11.33
N HIS A 845 0.19 21.31 11.97
CA HIS A 845 1.42 20.72 11.43
C HIS A 845 1.13 19.87 10.18
N VAL A 846 0.11 19.01 10.24
CA VAL A 846 -0.33 18.19 9.10
C VAL A 846 -0.77 19.06 7.92
N LEU A 847 -1.60 20.07 8.16
CA LEU A 847 -2.13 20.93 7.09
C LEU A 847 -1.05 21.83 6.49
N THR A 848 -0.07 22.26 7.28
CA THR A 848 1.08 23.03 6.74
C THR A 848 1.89 22.18 5.78
N MET A 849 2.26 20.95 6.18
CA MET A 849 3.00 20.04 5.32
C MET A 849 2.18 19.62 4.09
N LEU A 850 0.88 19.34 4.27
CA LEU A 850 -0.01 18.97 3.18
C LEU A 850 -0.12 20.08 2.13
N ARG A 851 -0.38 21.33 2.53
CA ARG A 851 -0.44 22.46 1.58
C ARG A 851 0.90 22.66 0.86
N GLY A 852 2.02 22.53 1.56
CA GLY A 852 3.34 22.61 0.95
C GLY A 852 3.59 21.48 -0.06
N ALA A 853 3.20 20.25 0.26
CA ALA A 853 3.35 19.11 -0.63
C ALA A 853 2.39 19.17 -1.84
N MET A 854 1.18 19.73 -1.65
CA MET A 854 0.26 20.04 -2.76
C MET A 854 0.90 20.99 -3.78
N GLN A 855 1.67 21.99 -3.33
CA GLN A 855 2.34 22.95 -4.25
C GLN A 855 3.36 22.27 -5.18
N GLU A 856 3.81 21.07 -4.83
CA GLU A 856 4.78 20.33 -5.62
C GLU A 856 4.15 19.46 -6.72
N LEU A 857 2.83 19.38 -6.79
CA LEU A 857 2.10 18.62 -7.82
C LEU A 857 2.16 19.33 -9.18
N ARG A 858 2.49 18.59 -10.24
CA ARG A 858 2.43 19.05 -11.63
C ARG A 858 1.12 18.67 -12.29
N LEU A 859 0.42 19.69 -12.80
CA LEU A 859 -0.78 19.53 -13.62
C LEU A 859 -0.41 19.65 -15.09
N GLY A 860 -1.00 18.81 -15.94
CA GLY A 860 -0.80 18.92 -17.38
C GLY A 860 -1.17 17.68 -18.18
N ASN A 861 -0.48 17.47 -19.29
CA ASN A 861 -0.74 16.36 -20.21
C ASN A 861 -0.39 15.01 -19.54
N PRO A 862 -1.37 14.10 -19.37
CA PRO A 862 -1.15 12.82 -18.69
C PRO A 862 -0.23 11.85 -19.46
N ALA A 863 0.09 12.13 -20.72
CA ALA A 863 1.10 11.38 -21.49
C ALA A 863 2.54 11.67 -21.03
N GLU A 864 2.75 12.74 -20.26
CA GLU A 864 4.06 13.07 -19.70
C GLU A 864 4.25 12.38 -18.35
N LEU A 865 5.38 11.69 -18.18
CA LEU A 865 5.71 11.03 -16.91
C LEU A 865 5.79 12.02 -15.72
N SER A 866 6.08 13.29 -15.99
CA SER A 866 6.16 14.33 -14.95
C SER A 866 4.79 14.89 -14.52
N CYS A 867 3.70 14.50 -15.18
CA CYS A 867 2.35 14.90 -14.79
C CYS A 867 1.86 14.06 -13.61
N ASP A 868 1.49 14.71 -12.51
CA ASP A 868 0.91 14.07 -11.33
C ASP A 868 -0.61 14.07 -11.39
N VAL A 869 -1.21 15.18 -11.85
CA VAL A 869 -2.67 15.38 -11.87
C VAL A 869 -3.11 15.77 -13.29
N GLY A 870 -3.86 14.85 -13.92
CA GLY A 870 -4.48 15.06 -15.23
C GLY A 870 -5.75 15.92 -15.20
N PRO A 871 -6.48 16.00 -16.33
CA PRO A 871 -7.74 16.72 -16.42
C PRO A 871 -8.88 15.98 -15.69
N VAL A 872 -9.98 16.71 -15.43
CA VAL A 872 -11.29 16.07 -15.22
C VAL A 872 -11.92 15.70 -16.57
N ILE A 873 -12.82 14.72 -16.57
CA ILE A 873 -13.27 14.05 -17.81
C ILE A 873 -13.98 14.97 -18.81
N THR A 874 -14.77 15.93 -18.32
CA THR A 874 -15.59 16.81 -19.16
C THR A 874 -15.60 18.24 -18.64
N LYS A 875 -15.99 19.17 -19.50
CA LYS A 875 -16.14 20.57 -19.11
C LYS A 875 -17.27 20.74 -18.10
N GLU A 876 -18.34 19.99 -18.25
CA GLU A 876 -19.49 19.98 -17.35
C GLU A 876 -19.09 19.53 -15.94
N ALA A 877 -18.24 18.50 -15.83
CA ALA A 877 -17.66 18.09 -14.55
C ALA A 877 -16.79 19.22 -13.95
N ALA A 878 -15.91 19.83 -14.75
CA ALA A 878 -15.06 20.94 -14.30
C ALA A 878 -15.88 22.13 -13.77
N ASP A 879 -16.93 22.52 -14.49
CA ASP A 879 -17.80 23.64 -14.13
C ASP A 879 -18.57 23.34 -12.83
N GLY A 880 -19.08 22.11 -12.67
CA GLY A 880 -19.77 21.68 -11.45
C GLY A 880 -18.87 21.64 -10.21
N ILE A 881 -17.65 21.10 -10.34
CA ILE A 881 -16.67 21.06 -9.25
C ILE A 881 -16.23 22.50 -8.89
N THR A 882 -15.99 23.34 -9.89
CA THR A 882 -15.60 24.75 -9.66
C THR A 882 -16.71 25.52 -8.94
N ALA A 883 -17.97 25.31 -9.32
CA ALA A 883 -19.12 25.92 -8.64
C ALA A 883 -19.20 25.54 -7.16
N HIS A 884 -18.91 24.28 -6.83
CA HIS A 884 -18.83 23.81 -5.43
C HIS A 884 -17.73 24.55 -4.64
N ILE A 885 -16.54 24.67 -5.21
CA ILE A 885 -15.41 25.39 -4.60
C ILE A 885 -15.78 26.86 -4.35
N GLU A 886 -16.36 27.53 -5.35
CA GLU A 886 -16.77 28.93 -5.24
C GLU A 886 -17.87 29.13 -4.20
N ALA A 887 -18.82 28.19 -4.07
CA ALA A 887 -19.85 28.25 -3.04
C ALA A 887 -19.27 28.19 -1.62
N PHE A 888 -18.16 27.46 -1.40
CA PHE A 888 -17.44 27.47 -0.13
C PHE A 888 -16.67 28.77 0.09
N ARG A 889 -16.00 29.31 -0.93
CA ARG A 889 -15.33 30.62 -0.86
C ARG A 889 -16.31 31.73 -0.49
N GLN A 890 -17.48 31.77 -1.12
CA GLN A 890 -18.52 32.77 -0.87
C GLN A 890 -19.11 32.67 0.55
N ARG A 891 -19.11 31.48 1.16
CA ARG A 891 -19.50 31.26 2.56
C ARG A 891 -18.41 31.61 3.58
N GLY A 892 -17.23 32.05 3.13
CA GLY A 892 -16.11 32.42 3.98
C GLY A 892 -15.31 31.23 4.51
N ALA A 893 -15.41 30.05 3.90
CA ALA A 893 -14.57 28.91 4.26
C ALA A 893 -13.11 29.15 3.84
N THR A 894 -12.16 28.58 4.59
CA THR A 894 -10.74 28.59 4.20
C THR A 894 -10.55 27.65 3.02
N VAL A 895 -10.19 28.21 1.86
CA VAL A 895 -9.95 27.45 0.63
C VAL A 895 -8.52 27.67 0.14
N PHE A 896 -7.77 26.59 0.01
CA PHE A 896 -6.44 26.56 -0.58
C PHE A 896 -6.50 25.79 -1.92
N SER A 897 -6.20 26.46 -3.03
CA SER A 897 -6.15 25.84 -4.35
C SER A 897 -4.83 26.12 -5.03
N LEU A 898 -4.35 25.16 -5.82
CA LEU A 898 -3.26 25.40 -6.76
C LEU A 898 -3.72 26.33 -7.90
N SER A 899 -2.75 26.83 -8.66
CA SER A 899 -3.03 27.60 -9.88
C SER A 899 -2.99 26.70 -11.11
N LEU A 900 -3.94 26.88 -12.02
CA LEU A 900 -3.87 26.26 -13.34
C LEU A 900 -2.78 26.97 -14.18
N THR A 901 -2.00 26.19 -14.91
CA THR A 901 -0.92 26.69 -15.78
C THR A 901 -1.41 26.87 -17.21
N GLU A 902 -0.61 27.51 -18.08
CA GLU A 902 -0.92 27.64 -19.51
C GLU A 902 -1.13 26.28 -20.20
N ALA A 903 -0.42 25.24 -19.74
CA ALA A 903 -0.58 23.87 -20.23
C ALA A 903 -2.01 23.31 -20.04
N CYS A 904 -2.79 23.87 -19.12
CA CYS A 904 -4.15 23.46 -18.84
C CYS A 904 -5.21 24.18 -19.70
N ALA A 905 -4.82 25.20 -20.48
CA ALA A 905 -5.75 26.18 -21.08
C ALA A 905 -6.74 25.58 -22.10
N HIS A 906 -6.41 24.44 -22.70
CA HIS A 906 -7.22 23.79 -23.73
C HIS A 906 -7.90 22.49 -23.26
N GLY A 907 -7.71 22.13 -21.99
CA GLY A 907 -8.34 20.96 -21.37
C GLY A 907 -9.38 21.35 -20.33
N SER A 908 -10.03 20.33 -19.78
CA SER A 908 -10.98 20.46 -18.67
C SER A 908 -10.24 20.20 -17.35
N PHE A 909 -9.57 21.20 -16.79
CA PHE A 909 -8.81 21.05 -15.55
C PHE A 909 -9.49 21.71 -14.35
N VAL A 910 -9.35 21.10 -13.18
CA VAL A 910 -9.67 21.69 -11.88
C VAL A 910 -8.43 21.59 -11.01
N ALA A 911 -8.06 22.69 -10.36
CA ALA A 911 -6.90 22.69 -9.49
C ALA A 911 -7.15 21.86 -8.22
N PRO A 912 -6.20 21.01 -7.78
CA PRO A 912 -6.21 20.42 -6.45
C PRO A 912 -6.53 21.46 -5.38
N THR A 913 -7.59 21.19 -4.63
CA THR A 913 -8.20 22.15 -3.71
C THR A 913 -8.46 21.51 -2.36
N LEU A 914 -8.12 22.24 -1.30
CA LEU A 914 -8.39 21.91 0.09
C LEU A 914 -9.38 22.94 0.66
N ILE A 915 -10.47 22.46 1.28
CA ILE A 915 -11.51 23.27 1.89
C ILE A 915 -11.66 22.88 3.37
N GLU A 916 -11.46 23.81 4.29
CA GLU A 916 -11.74 23.57 5.71
C GLU A 916 -13.23 23.74 6.01
N VAL A 917 -13.83 22.77 6.71
CA VAL A 917 -15.25 22.71 7.03
C VAL A 917 -15.47 22.57 8.54
N ASN A 918 -16.63 23.03 9.01
CA ASN A 918 -17.00 22.94 10.43
C ASN A 918 -17.73 21.63 10.76
N SER A 919 -18.40 21.03 9.77
CA SER A 919 -19.07 19.74 9.92
C SER A 919 -19.09 18.98 8.58
N ILE A 920 -19.20 17.66 8.65
CA ILE A 920 -19.35 16.79 7.47
C ILE A 920 -20.64 17.13 6.71
N ALA A 921 -21.70 17.52 7.42
CA ALA A 921 -22.99 17.86 6.82
C ALA A 921 -22.92 19.09 5.89
N ASP A 922 -21.99 20.02 6.13
CA ASP A 922 -21.83 21.24 5.32
C ASP A 922 -21.35 20.98 3.88
N ILE A 923 -20.78 19.78 3.64
CA ILE A 923 -20.24 19.33 2.35
C ILE A 923 -21.36 19.04 1.36
N GLY A 924 -22.46 18.45 1.82
CA GLY A 924 -23.55 18.00 0.96
C GLY A 924 -23.23 16.72 0.16
N PRO A 925 -23.76 16.58 -1.07
CA PRO A 925 -23.53 15.43 -1.93
C PRO A 925 -22.05 15.20 -2.31
N GLU A 926 -21.76 14.04 -2.91
CA GLU A 926 -20.42 13.73 -3.43
C GLU A 926 -19.96 14.75 -4.50
N VAL A 927 -18.70 15.20 -4.36
CA VAL A 927 -18.01 16.01 -5.37
C VAL A 927 -16.92 15.19 -6.02
N PHE A 928 -17.13 14.83 -7.28
CA PHE A 928 -16.27 13.89 -8.00
C PHE A 928 -15.09 14.59 -8.70
N GLY A 929 -14.18 15.16 -7.91
CA GLY A 929 -13.03 15.92 -8.40
C GLY A 929 -11.91 16.07 -7.37
N PRO A 930 -10.86 16.85 -7.67
CA PRO A 930 -9.67 16.97 -6.83
C PRO A 930 -9.92 17.96 -5.67
N VAL A 931 -10.94 17.71 -4.87
CA VAL A 931 -11.38 18.55 -3.75
C VAL A 931 -11.37 17.75 -2.45
N LEU A 932 -10.45 18.11 -1.57
CA LEU A 932 -10.32 17.56 -0.22
C LEU A 932 -11.00 18.48 0.78
N HIS A 933 -11.96 17.99 1.54
CA HIS A 933 -12.51 18.68 2.70
C HIS A 933 -11.72 18.30 3.95
N VAL A 934 -11.49 19.24 4.84
CA VAL A 934 -10.76 19.03 6.09
C VAL A 934 -11.66 19.40 7.25
N LEU A 935 -11.89 18.45 8.14
CA LEU A 935 -12.56 18.66 9.42
C LEU A 935 -11.56 18.44 10.54
N ARG A 936 -11.48 19.39 11.47
CA ARG A 936 -10.73 19.18 12.71
C ARG A 936 -11.64 18.56 13.76
N TYR A 937 -11.10 17.68 14.59
CA TYR A 937 -11.86 17.08 15.69
C TYR A 937 -11.03 16.97 16.97
N ARG A 938 -11.73 16.95 18.11
CA ARG A 938 -11.12 16.67 19.42
C ARG A 938 -11.17 15.18 19.73
N ARG A 939 -10.13 14.64 20.37
CA ARG A 939 -10.01 13.19 20.64
C ARG A 939 -11.19 12.60 21.41
N GLU A 940 -11.75 13.36 22.35
CA GLU A 940 -12.93 12.97 23.15
C GLU A 940 -14.25 12.98 22.35
N LYS A 941 -14.21 13.48 21.11
CA LYS A 941 -15.33 13.54 20.16
C LYS A 941 -15.22 12.53 19.02
N LEU A 942 -14.34 11.54 19.15
CA LEU A 942 -14.18 10.48 18.16
C LEU A 942 -15.50 9.74 17.87
N ASP A 943 -16.28 9.38 18.89
CA ASP A 943 -17.55 8.67 18.67
C ASP A 943 -18.58 9.55 17.94
N ASP A 944 -18.67 10.84 18.28
CA ASP A 944 -19.54 11.80 17.58
C ASP A 944 -19.12 11.95 16.11
N LEU A 945 -17.81 11.94 15.83
CA LEU A 945 -17.26 11.98 14.47
C LEU A 945 -17.60 10.72 13.68
N LEU A 946 -17.43 9.53 14.27
CA LEU A 946 -17.80 8.25 13.63
C LEU A 946 -19.29 8.22 13.29
N HIS A 947 -20.13 8.71 14.20
CA HIS A 947 -21.56 8.85 13.93
C HIS A 947 -21.83 9.81 12.77
N ALA A 948 -21.17 10.96 12.72
CA ALA A 948 -21.32 11.93 11.63
C ALA A 948 -20.88 11.36 10.26
N ILE A 949 -19.82 10.56 10.21
CA ILE A 949 -19.37 9.88 8.99
C ILE A 949 -20.42 8.86 8.53
N ASN A 950 -20.87 7.98 9.42
CA ASN A 950 -21.88 6.96 9.11
C ASN A 950 -23.23 7.60 8.70
N ALA A 951 -23.58 8.75 9.29
CA ALA A 951 -24.81 9.48 8.99
C ALA A 951 -24.86 10.07 7.57
N THR A 952 -23.75 10.11 6.84
CA THR A 952 -23.76 10.45 5.41
C THR A 952 -24.55 9.43 4.58
N GLY A 953 -24.74 8.21 5.11
CA GLY A 953 -25.41 7.10 4.43
C GLY A 953 -24.54 6.38 3.40
N TYR A 954 -23.37 6.91 3.07
CA TYR A 954 -22.34 6.24 2.28
C TYR A 954 -21.50 5.30 3.13
N GLY A 955 -20.74 4.42 2.49
CA GLY A 955 -19.90 3.45 3.17
C GLY A 955 -19.02 2.67 2.20
N LEU A 956 -18.22 3.36 1.38
CA LEU A 956 -17.36 2.75 0.36
C LEU A 956 -15.95 2.52 0.91
N THR A 957 -15.10 3.55 0.96
CA THR A 957 -13.75 3.47 1.55
C THR A 957 -13.63 4.32 2.82
N PHE A 958 -12.79 3.86 3.73
CA PHE A 958 -12.45 4.58 4.95
C PHE A 958 -10.97 4.38 5.29
N GLY A 959 -10.29 5.47 5.67
CA GLY A 959 -8.89 5.47 6.09
C GLY A 959 -8.74 5.74 7.59
N LEU A 960 -7.74 5.14 8.22
CA LEU A 960 -7.34 5.43 9.59
C LEU A 960 -5.82 5.48 9.69
N HIS A 961 -5.28 6.61 10.13
CA HIS A 961 -3.88 6.71 10.54
C HIS A 961 -3.79 6.86 12.05
N THR A 962 -3.23 5.82 12.68
CA THR A 962 -2.98 5.76 14.12
C THR A 962 -1.98 4.64 14.43
N ARG A 963 -1.21 4.81 15.50
CA ARG A 963 -0.33 3.79 16.08
C ARG A 963 -0.96 3.08 17.29
N LEU A 964 -2.20 3.42 17.63
CA LEU A 964 -2.94 2.88 18.77
C LEU A 964 -3.84 1.71 18.34
N ASP A 965 -3.53 0.50 18.79
CA ASP A 965 -4.30 -0.69 18.47
C ASP A 965 -5.73 -0.59 19.04
N SER A 966 -5.92 0.02 20.20
CA SER A 966 -7.26 0.27 20.77
C SER A 966 -8.10 1.20 19.88
N THR A 967 -7.47 2.19 19.26
CA THR A 967 -8.16 3.12 18.35
C THR A 967 -8.49 2.42 17.05
N VAL A 968 -7.58 1.59 16.50
CA VAL A 968 -7.89 0.71 15.36
C VAL A 968 -9.11 -0.17 15.68
N ASN A 969 -9.08 -0.89 16.80
CA ASN A 969 -10.16 -1.80 17.18
C ASN A 969 -11.50 -1.07 17.37
N THR A 970 -11.48 0.08 18.06
CA THR A 970 -12.68 0.89 18.31
C THR A 970 -13.28 1.44 17.03
N VAL A 971 -12.46 2.04 16.17
CA VAL A 971 -12.92 2.67 14.92
C VAL A 971 -13.41 1.61 13.94
N LEU A 972 -12.64 0.53 13.71
CA LEU A 972 -13.02 -0.53 12.77
C LEU A 972 -14.24 -1.35 13.25
N ALA A 973 -14.63 -1.27 14.52
CA ALA A 973 -15.84 -1.89 15.04
C ALA A 973 -17.09 -1.01 14.87
N GLN A 974 -16.93 0.31 14.73
CA GLN A 974 -18.03 1.28 14.69
C GLN A 974 -18.26 1.89 13.30
N ILE A 975 -17.25 1.94 12.44
CA ILE A 975 -17.36 2.55 11.11
C ILE A 975 -18.12 1.64 10.15
N ASP A 976 -19.10 2.21 9.45
CA ASP A 976 -19.95 1.51 8.48
C ASP A 976 -19.40 1.72 7.05
N ALA A 977 -18.32 1.01 6.70
CA ALA A 977 -17.77 1.03 5.35
C ALA A 977 -17.30 -0.35 4.86
N GLY A 978 -17.35 -0.55 3.54
CA GLY A 978 -17.01 -1.82 2.90
C GLY A 978 -15.51 -2.08 2.79
N ASN A 979 -14.68 -1.05 2.60
CA ASN A 979 -13.22 -1.17 2.46
C ASN A 979 -12.52 -0.26 3.48
N LEU A 980 -11.81 -0.87 4.42
CA LEU A 980 -11.11 -0.17 5.51
C LEU A 980 -9.59 -0.25 5.30
N TYR A 981 -8.91 0.88 5.39
CA TYR A 981 -7.48 1.01 5.17
C TYR A 981 -6.82 1.61 6.42
N VAL A 982 -5.79 0.96 6.95
CA VAL A 982 -5.07 1.41 8.15
C VAL A 982 -3.61 1.70 7.82
N ASN A 983 -3.17 2.93 8.14
CA ASN A 983 -1.82 3.45 7.92
C ASN A 983 -1.34 3.35 6.45
N ARG A 984 -2.25 3.61 5.51
CA ARG A 984 -2.01 3.64 4.06
C ARG A 984 -3.09 4.46 3.36
N ASN A 985 -2.86 4.80 2.10
CA ASN A 985 -3.87 5.39 1.22
C ASN A 985 -5.14 4.50 1.08
N THR A 986 -6.25 5.13 0.64
CA THR A 986 -7.57 4.50 0.52
C THR A 986 -7.95 4.10 -0.91
N ILE A 987 -7.00 4.06 -1.83
CA ILE A 987 -7.23 3.84 -3.26
C ILE A 987 -6.52 2.57 -3.77
N GLY A 988 -6.80 2.18 -5.01
CA GLY A 988 -6.09 1.07 -5.66
C GLY A 988 -6.34 -0.30 -5.02
N ALA A 989 -7.59 -0.60 -4.67
CA ALA A 989 -7.98 -1.92 -4.19
C ALA A 989 -7.59 -3.00 -5.20
N VAL A 990 -6.93 -4.06 -4.74
CA VAL A 990 -6.42 -5.13 -5.60
C VAL A 990 -7.40 -6.30 -5.61
N VAL A 991 -7.78 -6.74 -6.81
CA VAL A 991 -8.70 -7.87 -7.03
C VAL A 991 -8.23 -9.13 -6.30
N GLY A 992 -9.13 -9.76 -5.54
CA GLY A 992 -8.84 -10.96 -4.74
C GLY A 992 -8.00 -10.71 -3.47
N VAL A 993 -7.57 -9.47 -3.20
CA VAL A 993 -6.81 -9.10 -2.00
C VAL A 993 -7.60 -8.13 -1.13
N GLN A 994 -8.13 -7.06 -1.72
CA GLN A 994 -9.12 -6.18 -1.10
C GLN A 994 -10.38 -6.15 -1.97
N PRO A 995 -11.23 -7.19 -1.94
CA PRO A 995 -12.52 -7.17 -2.62
C PRO A 995 -13.22 -5.82 -2.42
N PHE A 996 -13.66 -5.22 -3.52
CA PHE A 996 -14.02 -3.81 -3.54
C PHE A 996 -15.53 -3.62 -3.71
N GLY A 997 -16.10 -2.79 -2.85
CA GLY A 997 -17.52 -2.44 -2.90
C GLY A 997 -18.02 -1.93 -1.55
N GLY A 998 -19.10 -1.14 -1.58
CA GLY A 998 -19.60 -0.44 -0.41
C GLY A 998 -20.89 -1.01 0.17
N ARG A 999 -21.48 -0.24 1.09
CA ARG A 999 -22.82 -0.45 1.66
C ARG A 999 -23.66 0.82 1.57
N GLY A 1000 -24.94 0.72 1.92
CA GLY A 1000 -25.82 1.89 1.99
C GLY A 1000 -25.95 2.59 0.64
N LEU A 1001 -25.71 3.90 0.60
CA LEU A 1001 -25.72 4.70 -0.63
C LEU A 1001 -24.54 4.39 -1.57
N SER A 1002 -23.52 3.66 -1.11
CA SER A 1002 -22.33 3.31 -1.90
C SER A 1002 -22.49 2.04 -2.72
N GLY A 1003 -23.44 1.16 -2.38
CA GLY A 1003 -23.73 0.04 -3.24
C GLY A 1003 -24.58 -1.05 -2.61
N THR A 1004 -25.00 -1.97 -3.47
CA THR A 1004 -25.78 -3.16 -3.10
C THR A 1004 -24.90 -4.35 -2.75
N GLY A 1005 -23.64 -4.35 -3.18
CA GLY A 1005 -22.84 -5.56 -3.29
C GLY A 1005 -23.47 -6.60 -4.23
N PRO A 1006 -22.86 -7.80 -4.35
CA PRO A 1006 -21.61 -8.21 -3.71
C PRO A 1006 -20.38 -7.49 -4.27
N LYS A 1007 -19.25 -7.57 -3.56
CA LYS A 1007 -18.00 -6.89 -3.92
C LYS A 1007 -17.40 -7.41 -5.23
N ALA A 1008 -16.99 -6.50 -6.10
CA ALA A 1008 -16.18 -6.82 -7.26
C ALA A 1008 -14.82 -7.40 -6.83
N GLY A 1009 -14.35 -8.43 -7.53
CA GLY A 1009 -13.09 -9.10 -7.21
C GLY A 1009 -13.13 -9.86 -5.88
N GLY A 1010 -14.33 -10.10 -5.35
CA GLY A 1010 -14.61 -10.91 -4.19
C GLY A 1010 -15.25 -12.25 -4.55
N PRO A 1011 -15.39 -13.16 -3.57
CA PRO A 1011 -15.86 -14.51 -3.80
C PRO A 1011 -17.36 -14.61 -4.10
N LEU A 1012 -18.16 -13.58 -3.78
CA LEU A 1012 -19.62 -13.64 -3.86
C LEU A 1012 -20.23 -13.09 -5.16
N ILE A 1013 -19.51 -12.25 -5.92
CA ILE A 1013 -20.06 -11.56 -7.09
C ILE A 1013 -20.56 -12.52 -8.18
N LEU A 1014 -19.80 -13.58 -8.48
CA LEU A 1014 -20.19 -14.56 -9.50
C LEU A 1014 -21.48 -15.29 -9.13
N ARG A 1015 -21.71 -15.51 -7.83
CA ARG A 1015 -22.89 -16.23 -7.33
C ARG A 1015 -24.16 -15.42 -7.50
N ARG A 1016 -24.07 -14.09 -7.44
CA ARG A 1016 -25.21 -13.19 -7.69
C ARG A 1016 -25.68 -13.22 -9.14
N LEU A 1017 -24.84 -13.72 -10.05
CA LEU A 1017 -25.10 -13.81 -11.49
C LEU A 1017 -25.60 -15.21 -11.92
N LEU A 1018 -26.08 -16.01 -10.95
CA LEU A 1018 -26.65 -17.34 -11.16
C LEU A 1018 -28.12 -17.37 -10.72
N SER A 1019 -28.95 -18.11 -11.44
CA SER A 1019 -30.33 -18.43 -11.03
C SER A 1019 -30.38 -19.59 -10.04
N GLU A 1020 -29.42 -20.50 -10.12
CA GLU A 1020 -29.26 -21.65 -9.22
C GLU A 1020 -27.77 -21.85 -8.91
N VAL A 1021 -27.46 -22.08 -7.64
CA VAL A 1021 -26.11 -22.29 -7.15
C VAL A 1021 -26.12 -23.16 -5.89
N PRO A 1022 -25.15 -24.08 -5.69
CA PRO A 1022 -25.01 -24.81 -4.43
C PRO A 1022 -24.78 -23.87 -3.25
N ARG A 1023 -25.21 -24.26 -2.06
CA ARG A 1023 -24.89 -23.51 -0.83
C ARG A 1023 -23.38 -23.50 -0.59
N LEU A 1024 -22.88 -22.43 0.00
CA LEU A 1024 -21.50 -22.39 0.49
C LEU A 1024 -21.41 -23.22 1.77
N ASP A 1025 -20.34 -24.01 1.86
CA ASP A 1025 -19.98 -24.68 3.11
C ASP A 1025 -19.19 -23.70 3.99
N ALA A 1026 -19.57 -23.61 5.26
CA ALA A 1026 -18.83 -22.81 6.23
C ALA A 1026 -17.43 -23.43 6.42
N ALA A 1027 -16.37 -22.62 6.30
CA ALA A 1027 -15.00 -23.08 6.52
C ALA A 1027 -14.70 -23.48 7.98
N GLY A 1028 -15.62 -23.17 8.92
CA GLY A 1028 -15.54 -23.54 10.33
C GLY A 1028 -16.92 -23.67 10.98
N HIS A 1029 -16.98 -24.38 12.11
CA HIS A 1029 -18.20 -24.46 12.94
C HIS A 1029 -18.27 -23.25 13.87
N TYR A 1030 -18.95 -22.19 13.46
CA TYR A 1030 -19.23 -21.06 14.35
C TYR A 1030 -20.38 -21.40 15.30
N ALA A 1031 -20.20 -21.07 16.59
CA ALA A 1031 -21.27 -21.24 17.56
C ALA A 1031 -22.48 -20.37 17.16
N PRO A 1032 -23.72 -20.89 17.19
CA PRO A 1032 -24.90 -20.10 16.90
C PRO A 1032 -24.98 -18.91 17.86
N SER A 1033 -25.37 -17.74 17.33
CA SER A 1033 -25.57 -16.56 18.17
C SER A 1033 -26.60 -16.85 19.26
N ALA A 1034 -26.46 -16.24 20.43
CA ALA A 1034 -27.41 -16.40 21.54
C ALA A 1034 -28.85 -16.04 21.13
N VAL A 1035 -29.00 -15.06 20.24
CA VAL A 1035 -30.26 -14.67 19.61
C VAL A 1035 -30.84 -15.83 18.81
N MET A 1036 -30.05 -16.47 17.94
CA MET A 1036 -30.53 -17.52 17.07
C MET A 1036 -30.86 -18.81 17.85
N THR A 1037 -30.05 -19.15 18.86
CA THR A 1037 -30.35 -20.25 19.79
C THR A 1037 -31.67 -19.97 20.53
N GLY A 1038 -31.83 -18.76 21.08
CA GLY A 1038 -33.05 -18.34 21.75
C GLY A 1038 -34.28 -18.37 20.83
N TRP A 1039 -34.12 -18.02 19.55
CA TRP A 1039 -35.19 -18.11 18.54
C TRP A 1039 -35.62 -19.55 18.27
N VAL A 1040 -34.66 -20.45 18.04
CA VAL A 1040 -34.93 -21.88 17.83
C VAL A 1040 -35.64 -22.49 19.05
N ASP A 1041 -35.16 -22.19 20.26
CA ASP A 1041 -35.75 -22.72 21.48
C ASP A 1041 -37.14 -22.14 21.77
N TRP A 1042 -37.35 -20.85 21.47
CA TRP A 1042 -38.68 -20.25 21.57
C TRP A 1042 -39.67 -20.92 20.61
N LEU A 1043 -39.28 -21.17 19.36
CA LEU A 1043 -40.12 -21.89 18.39
C LEU A 1043 -40.46 -23.29 18.87
N ARG A 1044 -39.49 -24.04 19.40
CA ARG A 1044 -39.72 -25.37 20.01
C ARG A 1044 -40.70 -25.28 21.19
N GLY A 1045 -40.50 -24.31 22.08
CA GLY A 1045 -41.35 -24.09 23.25
C GLY A 1045 -42.80 -23.69 22.91
N LYS A 1046 -43.03 -23.13 21.72
CA LYS A 1046 -44.38 -22.83 21.19
C LYS A 1046 -44.99 -23.94 20.35
N GLY A 1047 -44.32 -25.09 20.22
CA GLY A 1047 -44.81 -26.24 19.44
C GLY A 1047 -44.60 -26.12 17.93
N GLU A 1048 -43.81 -25.15 17.47
CA GLU A 1048 -43.57 -24.86 16.05
C GLU A 1048 -42.43 -25.72 15.48
N ALA A 1049 -42.56 -27.05 15.55
CA ALA A 1049 -41.48 -27.99 15.27
C ALA A 1049 -40.83 -27.81 13.88
N LYS A 1050 -41.65 -27.63 12.83
CA LYS A 1050 -41.14 -27.41 11.45
C LYS A 1050 -40.39 -26.10 11.31
N ALA A 1051 -40.87 -25.02 11.93
CA ALA A 1051 -40.19 -23.74 11.90
C ALA A 1051 -38.87 -23.78 12.68
N ALA A 1052 -38.84 -24.49 13.81
CA ALA A 1052 -37.61 -24.70 14.58
C ALA A 1052 -36.57 -25.52 13.80
N GLU A 1053 -36.99 -26.53 13.04
CA GLU A 1053 -36.09 -27.31 12.17
C GLU A 1053 -35.51 -26.45 11.04
N MET A 1054 -36.34 -25.63 10.40
CA MET A 1054 -35.90 -24.65 9.40
C MET A 1054 -34.91 -23.64 10.01
N ALA A 1055 -35.23 -23.07 11.17
CA ALA A 1055 -34.34 -22.16 11.88
C ALA A 1055 -32.99 -22.83 12.22
N ALA A 1056 -33.01 -24.08 12.68
CA ALA A 1056 -31.81 -24.86 12.92
C ALA A 1056 -31.03 -25.16 11.63
N ALA A 1057 -31.69 -25.29 10.48
CA ALA A 1057 -31.02 -25.40 9.19
C ALA A 1057 -30.32 -24.09 8.79
N CYS A 1058 -30.98 -22.94 8.99
CA CYS A 1058 -30.37 -21.62 8.77
C CYS A 1058 -29.13 -21.40 9.65
N VAL A 1059 -29.16 -21.86 10.91
CA VAL A 1059 -27.99 -21.87 11.79
C VAL A 1059 -26.82 -22.62 11.17
N ARG A 1060 -27.07 -23.86 10.70
CA ARG A 1060 -26.01 -24.72 10.14
C ARG A 1060 -25.39 -24.14 8.87
N SER A 1061 -26.13 -23.33 8.12
CA SER A 1061 -25.63 -22.65 6.93
C SER A 1061 -25.03 -21.27 7.19
N SER A 1062 -25.08 -20.74 8.41
CA SER A 1062 -24.62 -19.36 8.65
C SER A 1062 -23.13 -19.20 8.38
N LEU A 1063 -22.79 -18.12 7.67
CA LEU A 1063 -21.42 -17.66 7.43
C LEU A 1063 -21.10 -16.39 8.24
N LEU A 1064 -21.98 -16.02 9.19
CA LEU A 1064 -21.81 -14.81 9.99
C LEU A 1064 -20.52 -14.88 10.81
N GLY A 1065 -19.72 -13.82 10.73
CA GLY A 1065 -18.47 -13.73 11.47
C GLY A 1065 -17.32 -14.51 10.85
N GLU A 1066 -17.53 -15.11 9.67
CA GLU A 1066 -16.43 -15.67 8.90
C GLU A 1066 -15.40 -14.59 8.60
N GLU A 1067 -14.14 -14.87 8.90
CA GLU A 1067 -13.01 -13.99 8.65
C GLU A 1067 -11.87 -14.82 8.06
N ARG A 1068 -11.25 -14.31 6.98
CA ARG A 1068 -10.14 -14.97 6.31
C ARG A 1068 -9.07 -13.94 5.96
N ALA A 1069 -7.81 -14.32 6.16
CA ALA A 1069 -6.69 -13.58 5.58
C ALA A 1069 -6.59 -13.92 4.09
N LEU A 1070 -6.52 -12.90 3.25
CA LEU A 1070 -6.34 -13.03 1.81
C LEU A 1070 -4.85 -12.93 1.47
N PRO A 1071 -4.33 -13.79 0.56
CA PRO A 1071 -2.95 -13.67 0.09
C PRO A 1071 -2.68 -12.29 -0.50
N GLY A 1072 -1.51 -11.72 -0.25
CA GLY A 1072 -1.15 -10.38 -0.67
C GLY A 1072 0.34 -10.11 -0.52
N PRO A 1073 0.79 -8.88 -0.82
CA PRO A 1073 2.20 -8.50 -0.68
C PRO A 1073 2.64 -8.56 0.79
N VAL A 1074 3.94 -8.76 0.99
CA VAL A 1074 4.55 -8.67 2.33
C VAL A 1074 4.36 -7.28 2.91
N GLY A 1075 4.28 -7.20 4.25
CA GLY A 1075 4.14 -5.91 4.93
C GLY A 1075 2.73 -5.33 4.84
N GLU A 1076 1.75 -6.17 4.49
CA GLU A 1076 0.33 -5.87 4.55
C GLU A 1076 -0.41 -7.06 5.14
N GLN A 1077 -1.44 -6.78 5.94
CA GLN A 1077 -2.42 -7.77 6.35
C GLN A 1077 -3.75 -7.44 5.68
N ASN A 1078 -4.25 -8.36 4.88
CA ASN A 1078 -5.49 -8.20 4.13
C ASN A 1078 -6.51 -9.20 4.66
N LEU A 1079 -7.57 -8.70 5.27
CA LEU A 1079 -8.63 -9.50 5.88
C LEU A 1079 -9.93 -9.29 5.10
N TYR A 1080 -10.68 -10.36 4.93
CA TYR A 1080 -12.03 -10.38 4.41
C TYR A 1080 -12.96 -10.94 5.46
N ARG A 1081 -14.07 -10.25 5.73
CA ARG A 1081 -15.04 -10.62 6.77
C ARG A 1081 -16.46 -10.57 6.26
N LEU A 1082 -17.30 -11.46 6.78
CA LEU A 1082 -18.75 -11.43 6.62
C LEU A 1082 -19.43 -10.91 7.89
N THR A 1083 -20.17 -9.82 7.74
CA THR A 1083 -20.87 -9.10 8.82
C THR A 1083 -22.38 -9.02 8.54
N PRO A 1084 -23.23 -8.66 9.51
CA PRO A 1084 -24.66 -8.45 9.25
C PRO A 1084 -24.90 -7.29 8.27
N ARG A 1085 -25.90 -7.41 7.39
CA ARG A 1085 -26.36 -6.30 6.51
C ARG A 1085 -27.19 -5.23 7.22
N GLY A 1086 -27.64 -5.50 8.44
CA GLY A 1086 -28.45 -4.58 9.24
C GLY A 1086 -29.92 -5.03 9.33
N ASN A 1087 -30.84 -4.23 8.80
CA ASN A 1087 -32.28 -4.51 8.89
C ASN A 1087 -32.77 -5.28 7.64
N VAL A 1088 -33.57 -6.32 7.86
CA VAL A 1088 -34.23 -7.14 6.83
C VAL A 1088 -35.74 -7.01 6.99
N LEU A 1089 -36.43 -6.53 5.97
CA LEU A 1089 -37.88 -6.42 5.93
C LEU A 1089 -38.51 -7.76 5.54
N CYS A 1090 -39.37 -8.30 6.39
CA CYS A 1090 -40.07 -9.57 6.22
C CYS A 1090 -41.56 -9.32 5.96
N VAL A 1091 -42.02 -9.72 4.77
CA VAL A 1091 -43.42 -9.60 4.31
C VAL A 1091 -43.92 -11.01 3.99
N ALA A 1092 -44.83 -11.54 4.80
CA ALA A 1092 -45.32 -12.90 4.63
C ALA A 1092 -46.85 -12.95 4.70
N THR A 1093 -47.43 -13.94 4.02
CA THR A 1093 -48.87 -14.21 4.04
C THR A 1093 -49.22 -15.38 4.93
N THR A 1094 -48.24 -16.22 5.25
CA THR A 1094 -48.39 -17.34 6.19
C THR A 1094 -47.48 -17.19 7.39
N ARG A 1095 -47.91 -17.77 8.53
CA ARG A 1095 -47.11 -17.81 9.75
C ARG A 1095 -45.80 -18.60 9.55
N ALA A 1096 -45.85 -19.67 8.76
CA ALA A 1096 -44.67 -20.47 8.43
C ALA A 1096 -43.67 -19.69 7.57
N GLY A 1097 -44.15 -18.98 6.54
CA GLY A 1097 -43.32 -18.10 5.71
C GLY A 1097 -42.67 -17.00 6.53
N LEU A 1098 -43.43 -16.37 7.43
CA LEU A 1098 -42.92 -15.33 8.33
C LEU A 1098 -41.78 -15.87 9.23
N PHE A 1099 -41.98 -17.03 9.86
CA PHE A 1099 -40.94 -17.64 10.67
C PHE A 1099 -39.71 -18.03 9.86
N ALA A 1100 -39.86 -18.49 8.62
CA ALA A 1100 -38.74 -18.80 7.74
C ALA A 1100 -37.93 -17.55 7.40
N GLN A 1101 -38.59 -16.45 7.04
CA GLN A 1101 -37.94 -15.16 6.76
C GLN A 1101 -37.21 -14.60 7.99
N ILE A 1102 -37.84 -14.63 9.17
CA ILE A 1102 -37.21 -14.21 10.43
C ILE A 1102 -35.99 -15.07 10.73
N SER A 1103 -36.13 -16.40 10.57
CA SER A 1103 -35.02 -17.34 10.82
C SER A 1103 -33.82 -17.06 9.92
N LEU A 1104 -34.06 -16.76 8.65
CA LEU A 1104 -33.02 -16.40 7.69
C LEU A 1104 -32.34 -15.07 8.07
N ALA A 1105 -33.13 -14.04 8.41
CA ALA A 1105 -32.60 -12.75 8.82
C ALA A 1105 -31.71 -12.87 10.07
N LEU A 1106 -32.21 -13.54 11.12
CA LEU A 1106 -31.47 -13.73 12.38
C LEU A 1106 -30.23 -14.61 12.22
N ALA A 1107 -30.26 -15.61 11.32
CA ALA A 1107 -29.08 -16.43 11.02
C ALA A 1107 -27.93 -15.62 10.40
N GLY A 1108 -28.23 -14.54 9.68
CA GLY A 1108 -27.25 -13.56 9.19
C GLY A 1108 -26.88 -12.49 10.22
N GLY A 1109 -27.37 -12.57 11.46
CA GLY A 1109 -27.13 -11.58 12.51
C GLY A 1109 -27.92 -10.28 12.35
N ASN A 1110 -28.92 -10.27 11.48
CA ASN A 1110 -29.70 -9.08 11.14
C ASN A 1110 -30.86 -8.85 12.11
N THR A 1111 -31.42 -7.64 12.08
CA THR A 1111 -32.73 -7.35 12.70
C THR A 1111 -33.84 -7.64 11.68
N ALA A 1112 -34.82 -8.44 12.07
CA ALA A 1112 -36.01 -8.73 11.28
C ALA A 1112 -37.10 -7.68 11.55
N LEU A 1113 -37.44 -6.89 10.53
CA LEU A 1113 -38.56 -5.96 10.53
C LEU A 1113 -39.80 -6.65 9.97
N VAL A 1114 -40.83 -6.85 10.78
CA VAL A 1114 -42.02 -7.63 10.41
C VAL A 1114 -43.13 -6.69 9.97
N MET A 1115 -43.50 -6.76 8.68
CA MET A 1115 -44.64 -6.04 8.12
C MET A 1115 -45.73 -7.06 7.75
N ALA A 1116 -46.63 -7.32 8.70
CA ALA A 1116 -47.73 -8.27 8.55
C ALA A 1116 -48.94 -7.84 9.41
N GLY A 1117 -50.13 -8.35 9.07
CA GLY A 1117 -51.36 -8.03 9.80
C GLY A 1117 -51.42 -8.65 11.21
N PRO A 1118 -52.32 -8.16 12.10
CA PRO A 1118 -52.37 -8.56 13.52
C PRO A 1118 -52.46 -10.07 13.77
N THR A 1119 -53.20 -10.79 12.93
CA THR A 1119 -53.35 -12.26 13.02
C THR A 1119 -52.02 -13.00 12.85
N LEU A 1120 -51.08 -12.46 12.06
CA LEU A 1120 -49.76 -13.06 11.85
C LEU A 1120 -48.72 -12.60 12.88
N THR A 1121 -49.02 -11.57 13.69
CA THR A 1121 -48.06 -10.95 14.62
C THR A 1121 -48.45 -11.05 16.10
N GLU A 1122 -49.60 -11.61 16.45
CA GLU A 1122 -50.09 -11.71 17.84
C GLU A 1122 -49.07 -12.34 18.81
N TRP A 1123 -48.32 -13.34 18.33
CA TRP A 1123 -47.31 -14.08 19.09
C TRP A 1123 -46.08 -13.23 19.46
N MET A 1124 -45.84 -12.12 18.76
CA MET A 1124 -44.67 -11.25 18.99
C MET A 1124 -44.71 -10.63 20.39
N THR A 1125 -45.90 -10.39 20.95
CA THR A 1125 -46.06 -9.92 22.34
C THR A 1125 -45.54 -10.92 23.37
N ALA A 1126 -45.47 -12.21 23.02
CA ALA A 1126 -44.98 -13.29 23.88
C ALA A 1126 -43.49 -13.61 23.65
N LEU A 1127 -42.77 -12.80 22.86
CA LEU A 1127 -41.33 -12.95 22.71
C LEU A 1127 -40.60 -12.52 24.00
N PRO A 1128 -39.50 -13.18 24.37
CA PRO A 1128 -38.53 -12.66 25.34
C PRO A 1128 -37.94 -11.32 24.89
N ASP A 1129 -37.49 -10.49 25.83
CA ASP A 1129 -36.93 -9.17 25.54
C ASP A 1129 -35.70 -9.23 24.61
N SER A 1130 -34.87 -10.27 24.73
CA SER A 1130 -33.72 -10.48 23.84
C SER A 1130 -34.12 -10.62 22.37
N LEU A 1131 -35.25 -11.27 22.08
CA LEU A 1131 -35.77 -11.45 20.73
C LEU A 1131 -36.58 -10.23 20.26
N ARG A 1132 -37.32 -9.55 21.15
CA ARG A 1132 -38.05 -8.32 20.79
C ARG A 1132 -37.15 -7.18 20.29
N ARG A 1133 -35.89 -7.14 20.74
CA ARG A 1133 -34.91 -6.14 20.28
C ARG A 1133 -34.53 -6.30 18.80
N VAL A 1134 -34.60 -7.52 18.28
CA VAL A 1134 -34.13 -7.90 16.94
C VAL A 1134 -35.24 -8.43 16.03
N ILE A 1135 -36.46 -8.64 16.56
CA ILE A 1135 -37.67 -8.94 15.79
C ILE A 1135 -38.67 -7.82 16.10
N ARG A 1136 -38.79 -6.85 15.19
CA ARG A 1136 -39.51 -5.60 15.42
C ARG A 1136 -40.70 -5.48 14.46
N PRO A 1137 -41.92 -5.25 14.95
CA PRO A 1137 -43.04 -4.97 14.06
C PRO A 1137 -42.89 -3.56 13.46
N VAL A 1138 -43.23 -3.40 12.19
CA VAL A 1138 -43.26 -2.11 11.49
C VAL A 1138 -44.61 -1.91 10.80
N ALA A 1139 -45.07 -0.67 10.74
CA ALA A 1139 -46.36 -0.33 10.12
C ALA A 1139 -46.28 -0.29 8.59
N ASP A 1140 -45.14 0.13 8.06
CA ASP A 1140 -44.88 0.27 6.64
C ASP A 1140 -43.41 -0.07 6.30
N ALA A 1141 -43.11 -0.18 5.00
CA ALA A 1141 -41.80 -0.59 4.50
C ALA A 1141 -40.69 0.43 4.74
N THR A 1142 -41.03 1.71 4.94
CA THR A 1142 -40.07 2.83 5.04
C THR A 1142 -39.89 3.34 6.47
N THR A 1143 -40.59 2.76 7.45
CA THR A 1143 -40.53 3.12 8.87
C THR A 1143 -39.10 3.10 9.41
N LEU A 1144 -38.31 2.11 8.99
CA LEU A 1144 -36.88 2.00 9.30
C LEU A 1144 -36.13 1.60 8.02
N PRO A 1145 -34.91 2.14 7.79
CA PRO A 1145 -34.09 1.73 6.66
C PRO A 1145 -33.82 0.22 6.70
N CYS A 1146 -33.90 -0.45 5.55
CA CYS A 1146 -33.58 -1.86 5.41
C CYS A 1146 -32.65 -2.08 4.21
N ALA A 1147 -31.83 -3.13 4.26
CA ALA A 1147 -30.93 -3.51 3.17
C ALA A 1147 -31.53 -4.62 2.27
N VAL A 1148 -32.48 -5.38 2.83
CA VAL A 1148 -33.06 -6.57 2.22
C VAL A 1148 -34.57 -6.55 2.43
N LEU A 1149 -35.33 -6.89 1.38
CA LEU A 1149 -36.76 -7.20 1.41
C LEU A 1149 -36.97 -8.68 1.08
N LEU A 1150 -37.53 -9.43 2.02
CA LEU A 1150 -38.00 -10.80 1.83
C LEU A 1150 -39.52 -10.80 1.78
N ALA A 1151 -40.08 -11.33 0.70
CA ALA A 1151 -41.52 -11.51 0.57
C ALA A 1151 -41.88 -12.96 0.25
N GLU A 1152 -42.98 -13.50 0.78
CA GLU A 1152 -43.37 -14.88 0.50
C GLU A 1152 -43.82 -15.07 -0.96
N GLU A 1153 -44.56 -14.10 -1.49
CA GLU A 1153 -45.12 -14.13 -2.84
C GLU A 1153 -45.16 -12.71 -3.45
N ASP A 1154 -45.30 -12.64 -4.77
CA ASP A 1154 -45.46 -11.39 -5.50
C ASP A 1154 -46.91 -10.88 -5.43
N ASN A 1155 -47.31 -10.40 -4.26
CA ASN A 1155 -48.64 -9.84 -4.01
C ASN A 1155 -48.62 -8.31 -3.88
N ASP A 1156 -49.78 -7.71 -3.62
CA ASP A 1156 -49.91 -6.25 -3.53
C ASP A 1156 -49.09 -5.65 -2.37
N ALA A 1157 -48.92 -6.38 -1.26
CA ALA A 1157 -48.10 -5.92 -0.14
C ALA A 1157 -46.62 -5.87 -0.52
N PHE A 1158 -46.11 -6.89 -1.21
CA PHE A 1158 -44.74 -6.88 -1.73
C PHE A 1158 -44.53 -5.76 -2.75
N ARG A 1159 -45.45 -5.62 -3.72
CA ARG A 1159 -45.37 -4.56 -4.74
C ARG A 1159 -45.39 -3.16 -4.12
N ALA A 1160 -46.29 -2.92 -3.17
CA ALA A 1160 -46.37 -1.65 -2.45
C ALA A 1160 -45.10 -1.36 -1.64
N ALA A 1161 -44.57 -2.36 -0.92
CA ALA A 1161 -43.32 -2.22 -0.17
C ALA A 1161 -42.13 -1.92 -1.08
N ARG A 1162 -41.99 -2.67 -2.18
CA ARG A 1162 -40.90 -2.49 -3.13
C ARG A 1162 -40.96 -1.13 -3.81
N LYS A 1163 -42.16 -0.67 -4.19
CA LYS A 1163 -42.39 0.67 -4.74
C LYS A 1163 -42.02 1.76 -3.74
N ALA A 1164 -42.49 1.67 -2.50
CA ALA A 1164 -42.16 2.65 -1.48
C ALA A 1164 -40.64 2.75 -1.23
N LEU A 1165 -39.93 1.61 -1.27
CA LEU A 1165 -38.48 1.55 -1.13
C LEU A 1165 -37.72 2.04 -2.37
N SER A 1166 -38.26 1.90 -3.58
CA SER A 1166 -37.64 2.34 -4.85
C SER A 1166 -37.83 3.85 -5.11
N GLU A 1167 -38.93 4.43 -4.62
CA GLU A 1167 -39.24 5.87 -4.79
C GLU A 1167 -38.40 6.78 -3.88
N GLY A 1168 -37.86 6.25 -2.77
CA GLY A 1168 -36.99 7.00 -1.87
C GLY A 1168 -35.59 7.30 -2.44
N ASN A 1169 -34.95 8.34 -1.94
CA ASN A 1169 -33.54 8.68 -2.25
C ASN A 1169 -32.54 7.93 -1.33
N GLY A 1170 -32.94 6.81 -0.73
CA GLY A 1170 -32.13 6.02 0.18
C GLY A 1170 -31.27 4.94 -0.51
N PRO A 1171 -30.63 4.06 0.29
CA PRO A 1171 -29.95 2.87 -0.20
C PRO A 1171 -30.85 1.98 -1.05
N ILE A 1172 -30.26 1.29 -2.05
CA ILE A 1172 -31.00 0.35 -2.89
C ILE A 1172 -31.21 -0.97 -2.13
N VAL A 1173 -32.48 -1.31 -1.91
CA VAL A 1173 -32.87 -2.53 -1.19
C VAL A 1173 -32.89 -3.74 -2.12
N SER A 1174 -32.15 -4.78 -1.80
CA SER A 1174 -32.20 -6.04 -2.53
C SER A 1174 -33.45 -6.84 -2.14
N ALA A 1175 -34.15 -7.43 -3.11
CA ALA A 1175 -35.43 -8.11 -2.87
C ALA A 1175 -35.41 -9.59 -3.32
N TRP A 1176 -36.11 -10.45 -2.58
CA TRP A 1176 -36.30 -11.88 -2.89
C TRP A 1176 -37.71 -12.36 -2.57
N LEU A 1177 -38.20 -13.30 -3.38
CA LEU A 1177 -39.41 -14.06 -3.10
C LEU A 1177 -39.06 -15.42 -2.47
N THR A 1178 -39.67 -15.73 -1.32
CA THR A 1178 -39.30 -16.88 -0.48
C THR A 1178 -40.27 -18.06 -0.55
N GLY A 1179 -41.37 -17.96 -1.30
CA GLY A 1179 -42.44 -18.96 -1.31
C GLY A 1179 -42.05 -20.32 -1.87
N GLN A 1180 -41.07 -20.38 -2.81
CA GLN A 1180 -40.53 -21.65 -3.30
C GLN A 1180 -39.31 -22.10 -2.50
N ALA A 1181 -38.37 -21.19 -2.24
CA ALA A 1181 -37.15 -21.46 -1.49
C ALA A 1181 -36.63 -20.17 -0.85
N LEU A 1182 -35.94 -20.30 0.29
CA LEU A 1182 -35.18 -19.20 0.88
C LEU A 1182 -33.95 -18.89 0.03
N PRO A 1183 -33.58 -17.60 -0.15
CA PRO A 1183 -32.31 -17.26 -0.77
C PRO A 1183 -31.15 -17.75 0.10
N SER A 1184 -30.01 -17.99 -0.54
CA SER A 1184 -28.80 -18.42 0.16
C SER A 1184 -28.36 -17.35 1.18
N ILE A 1185 -27.83 -17.80 2.31
CA ILE A 1185 -27.54 -16.99 3.50
C ILE A 1185 -26.54 -15.86 3.23
N GLU A 1186 -25.63 -16.01 2.26
CA GLU A 1186 -24.68 -14.96 1.86
C GLU A 1186 -25.38 -13.67 1.40
N ASN A 1187 -26.63 -13.75 0.92
CA ASN A 1187 -27.41 -12.57 0.53
C ASN A 1187 -27.86 -11.73 1.74
N MET A 1188 -27.83 -12.31 2.95
CA MET A 1188 -28.14 -11.67 4.22
C MET A 1188 -26.89 -11.16 4.94
N LEU A 1189 -25.71 -11.26 4.31
CA LEU A 1189 -24.43 -10.83 4.87
C LEU A 1189 -23.82 -9.71 4.04
N GLU A 1190 -23.01 -8.89 4.70
CA GLU A 1190 -22.23 -7.80 4.12
C GLU A 1190 -20.76 -8.19 4.14
N GLU A 1191 -20.10 -8.02 2.99
CA GLU A 1191 -18.66 -8.23 2.87
C GLU A 1191 -17.90 -6.99 3.36
N GLN A 1192 -16.87 -7.17 4.16
CA GLN A 1192 -15.96 -6.10 4.58
C GLN A 1192 -14.51 -6.51 4.31
N SER A 1193 -13.75 -5.62 3.67
CA SER A 1193 -12.31 -5.78 3.47
C SER A 1193 -11.56 -4.85 4.40
N ARG A 1194 -10.49 -5.36 5.03
CA ARG A 1194 -9.58 -4.59 5.89
C ARG A 1194 -8.17 -4.77 5.40
N SER A 1195 -7.47 -3.68 5.11
CA SER A 1195 -6.09 -3.68 4.67
C SER A 1195 -5.23 -2.85 5.61
N ILE A 1196 -4.35 -3.53 6.34
CA ILE A 1196 -3.52 -2.92 7.38
C ILE A 1196 -2.07 -2.92 6.89
N ASN A 1197 -1.47 -1.73 6.82
CA ASN A 1197 -0.04 -1.60 6.56
C ASN A 1197 0.76 -1.96 7.81
N THR A 1198 1.32 -3.17 7.83
CA THR A 1198 2.10 -3.66 8.97
C THR A 1198 3.53 -3.11 9.00
N THR A 1199 3.94 -2.33 7.99
CA THR A 1199 5.25 -1.68 7.92
C THR A 1199 5.22 -0.20 8.27
N ALA A 1200 4.08 0.34 8.70
CA ALA A 1200 3.91 1.76 9.01
C ALA A 1200 4.89 2.28 10.09
N ALA A 1201 5.37 1.39 10.96
CA ALA A 1201 6.38 1.71 11.96
C ALA A 1201 7.80 1.93 11.39
N GLY A 1202 8.03 1.70 10.09
CA GLY A 1202 9.35 1.89 9.45
C GLY A 1202 10.10 0.61 9.09
N GLY A 1203 9.42 -0.55 9.15
CA GLY A 1203 9.87 -1.79 8.50
C GLY A 1203 9.04 -3.02 8.87
N ASN A 1204 9.44 -4.19 8.36
CA ASN A 1204 8.62 -5.40 8.35
C ASN A 1204 9.11 -6.50 9.30
N ALA A 1205 8.42 -6.67 10.44
CA ALA A 1205 8.75 -7.69 11.44
C ALA A 1205 8.77 -9.13 10.90
N SER A 1206 7.85 -9.50 9.99
CA SER A 1206 7.81 -10.87 9.45
C SER A 1206 8.99 -11.17 8.52
N LEU A 1207 9.54 -10.14 7.88
CA LEU A 1207 10.71 -10.26 7.03
C LEU A 1207 12.03 -10.27 7.82
N MET A 1208 12.05 -9.70 9.03
CA MET A 1208 13.23 -9.72 9.91
C MET A 1208 13.63 -11.13 10.38
N THR A 1209 12.70 -12.08 10.35
CA THR A 1209 12.94 -13.47 10.72
C THR A 1209 13.53 -14.30 9.57
N LEU A 1210 13.46 -13.80 8.34
CA LEU A 1210 13.99 -14.46 7.14
C LEU A 1210 15.46 -14.10 6.94
N ALA A 1211 16.28 -15.07 6.51
CA ALA A 1211 17.74 -14.94 6.36
C ALA A 1211 18.28 -15.51 5.05
#